data_AF-A0A9P7NSZ3-F1
#
_entry.id   AF-A0A9P7NSZ3-F1
#
_cell.length_a   1.000
_cell.length_b   1.000
_cell.length_c   1.000
_cell.angle_alpha   90.00
_cell.angle_beta   90.00
_cell.angle_gamma   90.00
#
_symmetry.space_group_name_H-M   'P 1'
#
loop_
_entity.id
_entity.type
_entity.pdbx_description
1 polymer ?
#
loop_
_entity_poly.entity_id
_entity_poly.type
_entity_poly.pdbx_seq_one_letter_code
_entity_poly.pdbx_strand_id
1 'polypeptide(L)'
;MAKDEKRVTTEVTEDTWRGECVSPSEKSQRESEPFSYDEDDHIGHQGEEPHTPTATEHDLNVTEDDLLEAKELASQYTLQEVRDIMVRVRKVHEKDPNFPTIVIEKVKMFLENESIFENPDQHQHLIQEMKLEAALVTSNSPYAEVRAVVSNKDDPSTLCSTLRSWGIGLIFSVLLAFVNQLFDIRQPAIRVMANVAQLLAYPIGKAAENWLPDRGFTLFGVRHSLNPGPFTKKEHMLITIMANVAYNTPYTNYIIWVQYLPQYFDQPYASHFAYQLLIALATNFIGYGIAGMCRRFLVYPSYCVWPASLVTIALNSAFHTDANPPVGGPFRSVWRISRIKFFYLMFAAMFVWFWFPNYIWESLSKFNWISWIAPGHRDLNIVTGINNGLGLNPFPTWDWNVLLWDSADPLMVPFFSTLNRFIGVFASFWVVLVFWYKNIYNTGYLPINTNRVYDRFANLYNISQATDDHGLFNQQKYAQYSPPYLGAGNVVIYMFFFAIYTSTLTYAVLYHRHEIAMGFKALFYNLRLKKRPVQQQVPVLDVHNRLMRAYAEVPEWWYVLCLAIAIAFGVSGIVGWDTHTTPGVVFWGLALCVVFVIPVGIIKAMTGIEVTLNVLAEFVGGSWVDGNALAMNYFKSFGYVTCAHAIWFCNDLKLAHYVKIPPRQTFAAQMIATFLSTIICIGVLNFQMNSINNVCTPQAQYKLTCPGVNTFFTASVLWGTVGPAKIFGHKGQYSQTLIGFPLGVVIVVVIWGLNKRFPKWTWARQLHPVVILYGGIVWAPYNMSYVWPSVPIAYFSWIYLKTRYLGMWSKYNFVLSAAWSCGIAISGIIIFFSLQYTNTNFDWWGNNVSEMGCEGSACALKNLGPGESFGPQPGQFS
;
A
#
# COMPACT_ATOMS: atom_id res chain seq x y z
N MET A 1 21.57 29.92 -64.70
CA MET A 1 22.37 28.70 -64.97
C MET A 1 21.47 27.54 -64.57
N ALA A 2 20.95 26.73 -65.51
CA ALA A 2 21.66 25.74 -66.33
C ALA A 2 22.05 24.49 -65.48
N LYS A 3 21.74 23.26 -65.88
CA LYS A 3 21.18 22.79 -67.18
C LYS A 3 20.51 21.39 -67.08
N ASP A 4 19.62 21.15 -68.05
CA ASP A 4 19.24 19.89 -68.74
C ASP A 4 20.13 18.64 -68.44
N GLU A 5 19.58 17.49 -68.03
CA GLU A 5 18.82 16.47 -68.83
C GLU A 5 19.73 15.36 -69.40
N LYS A 6 19.24 14.10 -69.39
CA LYS A 6 19.48 12.94 -70.31
C LYS A 6 19.94 11.63 -69.64
N ARG A 7 19.60 10.41 -70.13
CA ARG A 7 18.56 9.89 -71.08
C ARG A 7 18.71 8.34 -71.19
N VAL A 8 17.78 7.69 -71.90
CA VAL A 8 17.87 6.36 -72.59
C VAL A 8 17.49 5.14 -71.74
N THR A 9 16.58 4.22 -72.13
CA THR A 9 15.36 4.18 -73.00
C THR A 9 14.53 2.94 -72.50
N THR A 10 13.61 2.19 -73.16
CA THR A 10 12.92 2.01 -74.49
C THR A 10 11.67 1.14 -74.18
N GLU A 11 10.59 0.90 -74.96
CA GLU A 11 10.06 1.23 -76.31
C GLU A 11 8.48 1.13 -76.18
N VAL A 12 7.63 1.88 -76.91
CA VAL A 12 6.82 1.46 -78.12
C VAL A 12 5.96 0.20 -77.94
N THR A 13 4.66 0.08 -78.29
CA THR A 13 3.60 0.90 -78.98
C THR A 13 2.39 1.18 -78.03
N GLU A 14 1.53 2.21 -78.16
CA GLU A 14 0.50 2.53 -79.19
C GLU A 14 -0.61 1.43 -79.34
N ASP A 15 -1.92 1.72 -79.51
CA ASP A 15 -2.63 2.97 -79.91
C ASP A 15 -4.13 3.06 -79.41
N THR A 16 -4.82 4.18 -79.71
CA THR A 16 -6.28 4.50 -79.68
C THR A 16 -6.91 4.96 -78.34
N TRP A 17 -7.29 6.24 -78.14
CA TRP A 17 -8.37 7.10 -78.73
C TRP A 17 -9.79 6.75 -78.21
N ARG A 18 -10.71 7.61 -77.73
CA ARG A 18 -10.90 9.07 -77.42
C ARG A 18 -12.06 9.22 -76.38
N GLY A 19 -12.41 10.35 -75.76
CA GLY A 19 -11.90 11.74 -75.72
C GLY A 19 -13.01 12.78 -75.41
N GLU A 20 -12.68 13.90 -74.74
CA GLU A 20 -13.46 15.18 -74.62
C GLU A 20 -14.82 15.14 -73.83
N CYS A 21 -15.35 16.18 -73.17
CA CYS A 21 -14.82 17.47 -72.61
C CYS A 21 -15.83 18.13 -71.63
N VAL A 22 -15.56 19.38 -71.20
CA VAL A 22 -16.46 20.40 -70.59
C VAL A 22 -16.50 20.51 -69.04
N SER A 23 -16.37 21.77 -68.59
CA SER A 23 -16.64 22.35 -67.26
C SER A 23 -17.35 23.72 -67.49
N PRO A 24 -17.98 24.43 -66.52
CA PRO A 24 -17.33 24.91 -65.27
C PRO A 24 -18.23 25.09 -64.01
N SER A 25 -17.60 25.50 -62.89
CA SER A 25 -18.10 26.36 -61.77
C SER A 25 -19.54 26.20 -61.22
N GLU A 26 -19.78 26.07 -59.90
CA GLU A 26 -19.53 27.11 -58.88
C GLU A 26 -19.37 26.56 -57.43
N LYS A 27 -19.38 27.44 -56.41
CA LYS A 27 -19.03 27.16 -55.01
C LYS A 27 -20.27 26.83 -54.14
N SER A 28 -20.14 25.85 -53.24
CA SER A 28 -20.70 25.96 -51.88
C SER A 28 -19.94 25.09 -50.87
N GLN A 29 -20.29 25.23 -49.60
CA GLN A 29 -19.62 24.65 -48.43
C GLN A 29 -19.65 23.10 -48.42
N ARG A 30 -18.56 22.48 -47.97
CA ARG A 30 -18.60 21.11 -47.42
C ARG A 30 -18.64 21.19 -45.91
N GLU A 31 -19.71 20.67 -45.33
CA GLU A 31 -19.68 20.19 -43.94
C GLU A 31 -18.90 18.87 -43.89
N SER A 32 -18.37 18.51 -42.72
CA SER A 32 -17.55 17.30 -42.53
C SER A 32 -18.35 16.23 -41.78
N GLU A 33 -18.98 15.33 -42.53
CA GLU A 33 -19.67 14.16 -41.99
C GLU A 33 -18.68 13.18 -41.32
N PRO A 34 -19.01 12.61 -40.14
CA PRO A 34 -18.16 11.62 -39.49
C PRO A 34 -18.57 10.19 -39.86
N PHE A 35 -17.68 9.48 -40.57
CA PHE A 35 -17.59 8.01 -40.69
C PHE A 35 -18.90 7.21 -40.77
N SER A 36 -19.26 6.80 -42.00
CA SER A 36 -20.23 5.73 -42.23
C SER A 36 -19.73 4.38 -41.68
N TYR A 37 -20.68 3.52 -41.29
CA TYR A 37 -20.49 2.09 -41.05
C TYR A 37 -21.26 1.34 -42.14
N ASP A 38 -20.58 0.95 -43.21
CA ASP A 38 -21.17 0.14 -44.27
C ASP A 38 -20.71 -1.32 -44.16
N GLU A 39 -21.70 -2.15 -43.88
CA GLU A 39 -21.90 -3.59 -44.07
C GLU A 39 -20.82 -4.39 -44.85
N ASP A 40 -20.37 -5.49 -44.24
CA ASP A 40 -19.77 -6.66 -44.91
C ASP A 40 -20.65 -7.88 -44.56
N ASP A 41 -21.79 -8.03 -45.23
CA ASP A 41 -22.83 -9.04 -44.88
C ASP A 41 -22.95 -10.14 -45.95
N HIS A 42 -22.31 -11.28 -45.71
CA HIS A 42 -22.37 -12.47 -46.57
C HIS A 42 -22.57 -13.76 -45.74
N ILE A 43 -23.85 -14.15 -45.61
CA ILE A 43 -24.26 -15.37 -44.91
C ILE A 43 -23.92 -16.62 -45.74
N GLY A 44 -23.05 -17.48 -45.20
CA GLY A 44 -22.73 -18.81 -45.72
C GLY A 44 -22.87 -19.89 -44.63
N HIS A 45 -23.37 -21.07 -44.98
CA HIS A 45 -23.68 -22.13 -44.02
C HIS A 45 -22.46 -23.00 -43.63
N GLN A 46 -22.42 -23.37 -42.34
CA GLN A 46 -21.72 -24.51 -41.74
C GLN A 46 -20.17 -24.51 -41.75
N GLY A 47 -19.59 -24.08 -40.62
CA GLY A 47 -18.22 -24.36 -40.20
C GLY A 47 -17.99 -23.92 -38.75
N GLU A 48 -17.29 -24.71 -37.94
CA GLU A 48 -16.85 -24.31 -36.59
C GLU A 48 -15.58 -23.45 -36.69
N GLU A 49 -15.73 -22.14 -36.83
CA GLU A 49 -14.62 -21.19 -36.74
C GLU A 49 -14.41 -20.66 -35.30
N PRO A 50 -13.17 -20.33 -34.90
CA PRO A 50 -12.87 -19.99 -33.51
C PRO A 50 -13.50 -18.65 -33.11
N HIS A 51 -14.08 -18.60 -31.90
CA HIS A 51 -14.72 -17.41 -31.33
C HIS A 51 -13.84 -16.17 -31.46
N THR A 52 -14.26 -15.24 -32.32
CA THR A 52 -13.75 -13.86 -32.31
C THR A 52 -14.50 -13.11 -31.21
N PRO A 53 -13.81 -12.60 -30.17
CA PRO A 53 -14.48 -12.03 -29.01
C PRO A 53 -15.21 -10.73 -29.36
N THR A 54 -16.40 -10.51 -28.78
CA THR A 54 -17.12 -9.24 -28.94
C THR A 54 -16.34 -8.10 -28.26
N ALA A 55 -16.49 -6.85 -28.73
CA ALA A 55 -15.70 -5.72 -28.24
C ALA A 55 -15.78 -5.55 -26.69
N THR A 56 -16.96 -5.79 -26.11
CA THR A 56 -17.23 -5.85 -24.66
C THR A 56 -16.29 -6.79 -23.88
N GLU A 57 -15.95 -7.95 -24.45
CA GLU A 57 -15.16 -8.99 -23.77
C GLU A 57 -13.71 -8.53 -23.52
N HIS A 58 -13.15 -7.83 -24.51
CA HIS A 58 -11.83 -7.22 -24.44
C HIS A 58 -11.81 -6.01 -23.50
N ASP A 59 -12.79 -5.09 -23.62
CA ASP A 59 -12.78 -3.82 -22.91
C ASP A 59 -12.97 -3.97 -21.39
N LEU A 60 -13.90 -4.82 -20.94
CA LEU A 60 -14.09 -5.09 -19.51
C LEU A 60 -13.12 -6.13 -18.93
N ASN A 61 -12.34 -6.83 -19.76
CA ASN A 61 -11.48 -7.96 -19.38
C ASN A 61 -12.29 -9.06 -18.66
N VAL A 62 -13.14 -9.78 -19.40
CA VAL A 62 -14.12 -10.75 -18.88
C VAL A 62 -13.69 -12.21 -19.15
N THR A 63 -14.10 -13.18 -18.32
CA THR A 63 -13.94 -14.62 -18.62
C THR A 63 -15.17 -15.17 -19.33
N GLU A 64 -15.01 -16.29 -20.04
CA GLU A 64 -16.11 -16.97 -20.76
C GLU A 64 -17.30 -17.31 -19.82
N ASP A 65 -17.03 -17.76 -18.59
CA ASP A 65 -18.06 -18.05 -17.57
C ASP A 65 -18.83 -16.79 -17.13
N ASP A 66 -18.12 -15.68 -16.84
CA ASP A 66 -18.73 -14.39 -16.44
C ASP A 66 -19.61 -13.83 -17.57
N LEU A 67 -19.17 -14.01 -18.81
CA LEU A 67 -19.84 -13.54 -20.02
C LEU A 67 -21.17 -14.25 -20.26
N LEU A 68 -21.24 -15.57 -20.02
CA LEU A 68 -22.46 -16.36 -20.19
C LEU A 68 -23.53 -15.93 -19.17
N GLU A 69 -23.17 -15.84 -17.89
CA GLU A 69 -24.06 -15.37 -16.82
C GLU A 69 -24.53 -13.91 -17.06
N ALA A 70 -23.67 -13.06 -17.61
CA ALA A 70 -24.05 -11.70 -17.98
C ALA A 70 -24.94 -11.62 -19.24
N LYS A 71 -24.74 -12.47 -20.25
CA LYS A 71 -25.61 -12.54 -21.44
C LYS A 71 -27.04 -12.95 -21.09
N GLU A 72 -27.21 -13.89 -20.16
CA GLU A 72 -28.55 -14.25 -19.65
C GLU A 72 -29.22 -13.08 -18.94
N LEU A 73 -28.52 -12.41 -18.00
CA LEU A 73 -29.08 -11.27 -17.27
C LEU A 73 -29.35 -10.04 -18.17
N ALA A 74 -28.47 -9.79 -19.16
CA ALA A 74 -28.61 -8.70 -20.13
C ALA A 74 -29.89 -8.81 -20.97
N SER A 75 -30.35 -10.03 -21.25
CA SER A 75 -31.61 -10.27 -21.97
C SER A 75 -32.84 -9.72 -21.21
N GLN A 76 -32.77 -9.70 -19.88
CA GLN A 76 -33.88 -9.34 -18.99
C GLN A 76 -34.03 -7.82 -18.80
N TYR A 77 -33.01 -7.01 -19.09
CA TYR A 77 -33.04 -5.57 -18.83
C TYR A 77 -33.77 -4.74 -19.90
N THR A 78 -34.56 -3.78 -19.43
CA THR A 78 -35.14 -2.73 -20.27
C THR A 78 -34.11 -1.63 -20.59
N LEU A 79 -34.31 -0.90 -21.69
CA LEU A 79 -33.43 0.21 -22.09
C LEU A 79 -33.37 1.32 -21.01
N GLN A 80 -34.48 1.55 -20.30
CA GLN A 80 -34.55 2.56 -19.25
C GLN A 80 -33.73 2.15 -18.02
N GLU A 81 -33.79 0.87 -17.59
CA GLU A 81 -32.95 0.36 -16.50
C GLU A 81 -31.45 0.44 -16.85
N VAL A 82 -31.07 0.13 -18.09
CA VAL A 82 -29.68 0.31 -18.58
C VAL A 82 -29.26 1.77 -18.52
N ARG A 83 -30.08 2.72 -18.99
CA ARG A 83 -29.80 4.17 -18.86
C ARG A 83 -29.58 4.56 -17.39
N ASP A 84 -30.43 4.07 -16.51
CA ASP A 84 -30.39 4.34 -15.07
C ASP A 84 -29.13 3.74 -14.39
N ILE A 85 -28.74 2.52 -14.77
CA ILE A 85 -27.48 1.89 -14.34
C ILE A 85 -26.29 2.71 -14.85
N MET A 86 -26.27 3.06 -16.13
CA MET A 86 -25.13 3.75 -16.76
C MET A 86 -24.92 5.18 -16.26
N VAL A 87 -25.98 5.92 -15.95
CA VAL A 87 -25.87 7.21 -15.24
C VAL A 87 -25.18 7.05 -13.88
N ARG A 88 -25.46 5.95 -13.16
CA ARG A 88 -24.81 5.65 -11.87
C ARG A 88 -23.35 5.19 -12.07
N VAL A 89 -23.07 4.32 -13.05
CA VAL A 89 -21.71 3.85 -13.36
C VAL A 89 -20.81 5.03 -13.75
N ARG A 90 -21.24 5.87 -14.70
CA ARG A 90 -20.52 7.10 -15.09
C ARG A 90 -20.21 7.97 -13.87
N LYS A 91 -21.22 8.25 -13.04
CA LYS A 91 -21.08 9.12 -11.86
C LYS A 91 -20.05 8.61 -10.84
N VAL A 92 -19.91 7.29 -10.68
CA VAL A 92 -18.98 6.68 -9.72
C VAL A 92 -17.59 6.47 -10.31
N HIS A 93 -17.47 6.05 -11.57
CA HIS A 93 -16.22 5.53 -12.15
C HIS A 93 -15.53 6.47 -13.15
N GLU A 94 -16.14 7.59 -13.57
CA GLU A 94 -15.55 8.52 -14.57
C GLU A 94 -14.14 9.02 -14.23
N LYS A 95 -13.80 9.16 -12.94
CA LYS A 95 -12.49 9.64 -12.47
C LYS A 95 -11.56 8.55 -11.95
N ASP A 96 -11.98 7.29 -11.93
CA ASP A 96 -11.18 6.21 -11.37
C ASP A 96 -10.09 5.76 -12.38
N PRO A 97 -8.79 5.77 -12.01
CA PRO A 97 -7.74 5.24 -12.88
C PRO A 97 -7.89 3.74 -13.18
N ASN A 98 -8.46 2.96 -12.25
CA ASN A 98 -8.58 1.50 -12.37
C ASN A 98 -9.67 1.06 -13.36
N PHE A 99 -10.81 1.77 -13.40
CA PHE A 99 -11.93 1.41 -14.26
C PHE A 99 -11.64 1.73 -15.75
N PRO A 100 -11.90 0.82 -16.73
CA PRO A 100 -11.51 1.01 -18.13
C PRO A 100 -12.01 2.32 -18.78
N THR A 101 -11.13 3.04 -19.47
CA THR A 101 -11.48 4.32 -20.13
C THR A 101 -12.46 4.11 -21.28
N ILE A 102 -12.27 3.05 -22.08
CA ILE A 102 -13.08 2.77 -23.28
C ILE A 102 -14.55 2.55 -22.89
N VAL A 103 -14.81 1.82 -21.81
CA VAL A 103 -16.15 1.63 -21.24
C VAL A 103 -16.78 2.98 -20.82
N ILE A 104 -16.03 3.87 -20.17
CA ILE A 104 -16.53 5.22 -19.82
C ILE A 104 -16.84 6.06 -21.06
N GLU A 105 -16.07 5.91 -22.15
CA GLU A 105 -16.31 6.62 -23.41
C GLU A 105 -17.54 6.06 -24.16
N LYS A 106 -17.70 4.73 -24.25
CA LYS A 106 -18.93 4.07 -24.73
C LYS A 106 -20.17 4.50 -23.93
N VAL A 107 -20.07 4.50 -22.59
CA VAL A 107 -21.14 4.95 -21.69
C VAL A 107 -21.46 6.44 -21.86
N LYS A 108 -20.49 7.28 -22.23
CA LYS A 108 -20.76 8.69 -22.58
C LYS A 108 -21.56 8.78 -23.87
N MET A 109 -21.11 8.11 -24.94
CA MET A 109 -21.81 8.08 -26.23
C MET A 109 -23.26 7.58 -26.09
N PHE A 110 -23.48 6.49 -25.33
CA PHE A 110 -24.81 5.94 -25.05
C PHE A 110 -25.71 6.89 -24.25
N LEU A 111 -25.17 7.68 -23.32
CA LEU A 111 -25.96 8.59 -22.48
C LEU A 111 -26.18 9.98 -23.11
N GLU A 112 -25.34 10.39 -24.06
CA GLU A 112 -25.35 11.71 -24.70
C GLU A 112 -26.02 11.71 -26.09
N ASN A 113 -26.18 10.55 -26.73
CA ASN A 113 -26.95 10.43 -27.96
C ASN A 113 -28.44 10.11 -27.68
N GLU A 114 -29.31 11.10 -27.83
CA GLU A 114 -30.74 10.94 -27.56
C GLU A 114 -31.46 10.05 -28.60
N SER A 115 -30.93 9.91 -29.82
CA SER A 115 -31.54 9.07 -30.86
C SER A 115 -31.63 7.59 -30.49
N ILE A 116 -30.81 7.11 -29.55
CA ILE A 116 -30.83 5.74 -29.03
C ILE A 116 -32.12 5.47 -28.23
N PHE A 117 -32.67 6.51 -27.58
CA PHE A 117 -33.89 6.41 -26.77
C PHE A 117 -35.16 6.74 -27.57
N GLU A 118 -35.03 7.45 -28.69
CA GLU A 118 -36.13 7.77 -29.61
C GLU A 118 -36.33 6.70 -30.69
N ASN A 119 -35.23 6.20 -31.29
CA ASN A 119 -35.22 5.22 -32.39
C ASN A 119 -34.31 4.02 -32.05
N PRO A 120 -34.67 3.19 -31.04
CA PRO A 120 -33.81 2.12 -30.55
C PRO A 120 -33.49 1.05 -31.60
N ASP A 121 -34.36 0.84 -32.59
CA ASP A 121 -34.17 -0.17 -33.64
C ASP A 121 -32.99 0.10 -34.59
N GLN A 122 -32.57 1.37 -34.72
CA GLN A 122 -31.38 1.72 -35.49
C GLN A 122 -30.07 1.49 -34.71
N HIS A 123 -30.15 1.28 -33.39
CA HIS A 123 -28.98 1.23 -32.48
C HIS A 123 -28.88 -0.09 -31.69
N GLN A 124 -29.52 -1.16 -32.18
CA GLN A 124 -29.66 -2.43 -31.44
C GLN A 124 -28.32 -3.04 -30.99
N HIS A 125 -27.25 -2.98 -31.79
CA HIS A 125 -25.93 -3.50 -31.39
C HIS A 125 -25.37 -2.77 -30.16
N LEU A 126 -25.38 -1.43 -30.16
CA LEU A 126 -24.93 -0.62 -29.02
C LEU A 126 -25.84 -0.83 -27.79
N ILE A 127 -27.14 -1.03 -27.98
CA ILE A 127 -28.07 -1.37 -26.90
C ILE A 127 -27.76 -2.75 -26.30
N GLN A 128 -27.41 -3.75 -27.12
CA GLN A 128 -26.99 -5.07 -26.64
C GLN A 128 -25.66 -5.01 -25.87
N GLU A 129 -24.67 -4.28 -26.38
CA GLU A 129 -23.39 -4.04 -25.68
C GLU A 129 -23.62 -3.34 -24.33
N MET A 130 -24.44 -2.28 -24.28
CA MET A 130 -24.74 -1.56 -23.04
C MET A 130 -25.60 -2.37 -22.06
N LYS A 131 -26.47 -3.27 -22.54
CA LYS A 131 -27.14 -4.27 -21.69
C LYS A 131 -26.14 -5.26 -21.07
N LEU A 132 -25.16 -5.72 -21.85
CA LEU A 132 -24.12 -6.65 -21.40
C LEU A 132 -23.19 -6.00 -20.36
N GLU A 133 -22.73 -4.78 -20.61
CA GLU A 133 -22.02 -3.93 -19.65
C GLU A 133 -22.84 -3.72 -18.35
N ALA A 134 -24.13 -3.39 -18.47
CA ALA A 134 -25.02 -3.22 -17.32
C ALA A 134 -25.15 -4.51 -16.50
N ALA A 135 -25.24 -5.67 -17.16
CA ALA A 135 -25.27 -6.97 -16.52
C ALA A 135 -23.94 -7.28 -15.82
N LEU A 136 -22.79 -7.13 -16.48
CA LEU A 136 -21.47 -7.42 -15.91
C LEU A 136 -21.16 -6.60 -14.65
N VAL A 137 -21.49 -5.31 -14.66
CA VAL A 137 -21.23 -4.38 -13.54
C VAL A 137 -22.21 -4.56 -12.36
N THR A 138 -23.27 -5.35 -12.53
CA THR A 138 -24.28 -5.62 -11.48
C THR A 138 -24.42 -7.10 -11.10
N SER A 139 -23.97 -8.05 -11.92
CA SER A 139 -23.87 -9.47 -11.61
C SER A 139 -22.58 -9.80 -10.88
N ASN A 140 -21.46 -9.20 -11.30
CA ASN A 140 -20.13 -9.39 -10.72
C ASN A 140 -19.48 -8.03 -10.38
N SER A 141 -18.23 -8.03 -9.92
CA SER A 141 -17.48 -6.79 -9.65
C SER A 141 -17.06 -6.12 -10.97
N PRO A 142 -17.13 -4.78 -11.09
CA PRO A 142 -16.61 -4.07 -12.27
C PRO A 142 -15.12 -4.31 -12.54
N TYR A 143 -14.32 -4.66 -11.53
CA TYR A 143 -12.86 -4.82 -11.63
C TYR A 143 -12.45 -6.27 -11.90
N ALA A 144 -11.76 -6.53 -13.01
CA ALA A 144 -11.29 -7.86 -13.40
C ALA A 144 -10.36 -8.50 -12.34
N GLU A 145 -9.52 -7.71 -11.68
CA GLU A 145 -8.67 -8.10 -10.56
C GLU A 145 -9.47 -8.62 -9.34
N VAL A 146 -10.68 -8.11 -9.11
CA VAL A 146 -11.59 -8.61 -8.07
C VAL A 146 -12.25 -9.90 -8.54
N ARG A 147 -12.79 -9.93 -9.77
CA ARG A 147 -13.43 -11.13 -10.37
C ARG A 147 -12.50 -12.35 -10.40
N ALA A 148 -11.20 -12.14 -10.64
CA ALA A 148 -10.17 -13.19 -10.67
C ALA A 148 -10.06 -14.06 -9.40
N VAL A 149 -10.43 -13.51 -8.23
CA VAL A 149 -10.20 -14.13 -6.91
C VAL A 149 -11.43 -14.12 -6.00
N VAL A 150 -12.39 -13.21 -6.21
CA VAL A 150 -13.59 -13.03 -5.38
C VAL A 150 -14.83 -13.57 -6.10
N SER A 151 -15.50 -14.53 -5.48
CA SER A 151 -16.77 -15.10 -5.98
C SER A 151 -17.90 -14.06 -5.96
N ASN A 152 -18.68 -14.01 -7.05
CA ASN A 152 -19.96 -13.31 -7.15
C ASN A 152 -21.13 -14.05 -6.47
N LYS A 153 -20.90 -15.28 -6.02
CA LYS A 153 -21.85 -16.16 -5.32
C LYS A 153 -21.40 -16.43 -3.89
N ASP A 154 -22.36 -16.69 -3.01
CA ASP A 154 -22.14 -16.95 -1.59
C ASP A 154 -23.21 -17.88 -1.01
N ASP A 155 -22.84 -18.64 0.01
CA ASP A 155 -23.74 -19.46 0.82
C ASP A 155 -23.74 -18.97 2.29
N PRO A 156 -24.88 -18.48 2.80
CA PRO A 156 -25.06 -18.09 4.20
C PRO A 156 -24.99 -19.24 5.21
N SER A 157 -25.17 -20.50 4.80
CA SER A 157 -25.13 -21.67 5.70
C SER A 157 -23.71 -22.20 5.97
N THR A 158 -22.75 -21.94 5.08
CA THR A 158 -21.33 -22.30 5.23
C THR A 158 -20.76 -21.78 6.55
N LEU A 159 -20.30 -22.70 7.39
CA LEU A 159 -19.75 -22.41 8.71
C LEU A 159 -18.45 -21.58 8.62
N CYS A 160 -18.29 -20.68 9.60
CA CYS A 160 -17.14 -19.78 9.70
C CYS A 160 -16.54 -19.72 11.12
N SER A 161 -17.36 -19.41 12.13
CA SER A 161 -16.94 -19.29 13.54
C SER A 161 -17.11 -20.61 14.30
N THR A 162 -16.25 -21.59 14.00
CA THR A 162 -16.21 -22.92 14.66
C THR A 162 -15.20 -22.95 15.80
N LEU A 163 -15.34 -23.88 16.76
CA LEU A 163 -14.34 -24.06 17.84
C LEU A 163 -12.93 -24.35 17.25
N ARG A 164 -12.87 -25.13 16.16
CA ARG A 164 -11.67 -25.37 15.34
C ARG A 164 -11.02 -24.06 14.87
N SER A 165 -11.79 -23.17 14.23
CA SER A 165 -11.28 -21.91 13.69
C SER A 165 -10.71 -20.98 14.78
N TRP A 166 -11.40 -20.88 15.92
CA TRP A 166 -10.95 -20.09 17.06
C TRP A 166 -9.69 -20.68 17.70
N GLY A 167 -9.65 -21.99 17.94
CA GLY A 167 -8.47 -22.65 18.51
C GLY A 167 -7.21 -22.44 17.65
N ILE A 168 -7.29 -22.75 16.35
CA ILE A 168 -6.16 -22.59 15.42
C ILE A 168 -5.75 -21.11 15.30
N GLY A 169 -6.71 -20.19 15.14
CA GLY A 169 -6.44 -18.77 14.97
C GLY A 169 -5.85 -18.08 16.21
N LEU A 170 -6.29 -18.44 17.42
CA LEU A 170 -5.72 -17.91 18.66
C LEU A 170 -4.33 -18.48 18.93
N ILE A 171 -4.07 -19.76 18.62
CA ILE A 171 -2.72 -20.35 18.71
C ILE A 171 -1.76 -19.60 17.77
N PHE A 172 -2.12 -19.39 16.50
CA PHE A 172 -1.29 -18.58 15.60
C PHE A 172 -1.15 -17.12 16.06
N SER A 173 -2.19 -16.54 16.67
CA SER A 173 -2.11 -15.18 17.22
C SER A 173 -1.07 -15.07 18.34
N VAL A 174 -1.04 -16.04 19.27
CA VAL A 174 -0.02 -16.12 20.33
C VAL A 174 1.37 -16.32 19.74
N LEU A 175 1.53 -17.26 18.79
CA LEU A 175 2.83 -17.57 18.19
C LEU A 175 3.41 -16.41 17.39
N LEU A 176 2.62 -15.74 16.54
CA LEU A 176 3.10 -14.60 15.75
C LEU A 176 3.42 -13.40 16.64
N ALA A 177 2.59 -13.10 17.65
CA ALA A 177 2.85 -12.03 18.61
C ALA A 177 4.14 -12.31 19.41
N PHE A 178 4.32 -13.53 19.93
CA PHE A 178 5.52 -13.93 20.67
C PHE A 178 6.79 -13.82 19.82
N VAL A 179 6.80 -14.42 18.63
CA VAL A 179 7.99 -14.47 17.76
C VAL A 179 8.34 -13.09 17.24
N ASN A 180 7.37 -12.29 16.77
CA ASN A 180 7.66 -10.97 16.24
C ASN A 180 8.09 -10.01 17.36
N GLN A 181 7.49 -10.07 18.56
CA GLN A 181 7.95 -9.27 19.70
C GLN A 181 9.38 -9.63 20.13
N LEU A 182 9.71 -10.93 20.18
CA LEU A 182 11.02 -11.40 20.62
C LEU A 182 12.15 -10.88 19.71
N PHE A 183 11.88 -10.73 18.41
CA PHE A 183 12.86 -10.30 17.40
C PHE A 183 12.74 -8.84 16.94
N ASP A 184 11.73 -8.07 17.40
CA ASP A 184 11.49 -6.66 17.05
C ASP A 184 12.74 -5.78 17.30
N ILE A 185 13.43 -6.03 18.40
CA ILE A 185 14.62 -5.29 18.85
C ILE A 185 15.94 -5.85 18.29
N ARG A 186 15.91 -6.83 17.39
CA ARG A 186 17.11 -7.54 16.91
C ARG A 186 17.73 -6.87 15.68
N GLN A 187 19.05 -7.02 15.53
CA GLN A 187 19.76 -6.68 14.29
C GLN A 187 20.51 -7.90 13.69
N PRO A 188 20.23 -8.29 12.43
CA PRO A 188 19.07 -7.89 11.62
C PRO A 188 17.75 -8.31 12.28
N ALA A 189 16.68 -7.56 11.97
CA ALA A 189 15.33 -7.85 12.44
C ALA A 189 14.76 -9.06 11.70
N ILE A 190 13.88 -9.81 12.37
CA ILE A 190 13.22 -11.01 11.82
C ILE A 190 11.72 -10.84 12.04
N ARG A 191 10.91 -11.16 11.02
CA ARG A 191 9.46 -11.02 11.12
C ARG A 191 8.72 -12.13 10.40
N VAL A 192 7.82 -12.80 11.11
CA VAL A 192 6.88 -13.77 10.57
C VAL A 192 5.62 -13.04 10.12
N MET A 193 5.30 -13.15 8.84
CA MET A 193 4.15 -12.50 8.21
C MET A 193 2.90 -13.40 8.27
N ALA A 194 1.71 -12.81 8.23
CA ALA A 194 0.45 -13.54 8.41
C ALA A 194 0.17 -14.60 7.31
N ASN A 195 0.80 -14.48 6.13
CA ASN A 195 0.76 -15.49 5.07
C ASN A 195 1.36 -16.85 5.50
N VAL A 196 2.34 -16.86 6.42
CA VAL A 196 2.91 -18.10 6.99
C VAL A 196 1.86 -18.81 7.86
N ALA A 197 1.12 -18.07 8.68
CA ALA A 197 0.01 -18.61 9.45
C ALA A 197 -1.10 -19.14 8.54
N GLN A 198 -1.43 -18.42 7.45
CA GLN A 198 -2.39 -18.88 6.44
C GLN A 198 -1.92 -20.18 5.75
N LEU A 199 -0.66 -20.28 5.34
CA LEU A 199 -0.10 -21.50 4.73
C LEU A 199 -0.16 -22.71 5.67
N LEU A 200 0.20 -22.52 6.95
CA LEU A 200 0.23 -23.59 7.95
C LEU A 200 -1.17 -23.93 8.50
N ALA A 201 -2.11 -22.99 8.48
CA ALA A 201 -3.49 -23.22 8.92
C ALA A 201 -4.25 -24.19 8.01
N TYR A 202 -3.90 -24.30 6.72
CA TYR A 202 -4.57 -25.24 5.81
C TYR A 202 -4.36 -26.74 6.20
N PRO A 203 -3.13 -27.27 6.30
CA PRO A 203 -2.91 -28.65 6.72
C PRO A 203 -3.37 -28.90 8.16
N ILE A 204 -3.25 -27.93 9.08
CA ILE A 204 -3.77 -28.07 10.45
C ILE A 204 -5.31 -28.11 10.47
N GLY A 205 -5.98 -27.30 9.65
CA GLY A 205 -7.43 -27.33 9.48
C GLY A 205 -7.94 -28.65 8.90
N LYS A 206 -7.26 -29.19 7.88
CA LYS A 206 -7.55 -30.51 7.32
C LYS A 206 -7.22 -31.68 8.26
N ALA A 207 -6.17 -31.57 9.08
CA ALA A 207 -5.91 -32.53 10.15
C ALA A 207 -7.01 -32.48 11.22
N ALA A 208 -7.46 -31.28 11.61
CA ALA A 208 -8.55 -31.10 12.57
C ALA A 208 -9.92 -31.59 12.05
N GLU A 209 -10.19 -31.45 10.75
CA GLU A 209 -11.34 -32.08 10.06
C GLU A 209 -11.31 -33.61 10.12
N ASN A 210 -10.13 -34.22 9.99
CA ASN A 210 -9.97 -35.68 9.95
C ASN A 210 -9.81 -36.33 11.33
N TRP A 211 -9.31 -35.61 12.34
CA TRP A 211 -8.90 -36.20 13.63
C TRP A 211 -9.76 -35.78 14.84
N LEU A 212 -10.45 -34.64 14.79
CA LEU A 212 -11.34 -34.23 15.90
C LEU A 212 -12.69 -34.96 15.79
N PRO A 213 -13.22 -35.56 16.88
CA PRO A 213 -14.56 -36.12 16.86
C PRO A 213 -15.62 -35.01 16.86
N ASP A 214 -16.79 -35.27 16.25
CA ASP A 214 -17.99 -34.44 16.41
C ASP A 214 -18.58 -34.61 17.83
N ARG A 215 -17.87 -34.07 18.81
CA ARG A 215 -18.34 -33.87 20.18
C ARG A 215 -18.56 -32.38 20.40
N GLY A 216 -19.70 -32.04 21.00
CA GLY A 216 -20.11 -30.67 21.20
C GLY A 216 -21.14 -30.52 22.30
N PHE A 217 -21.36 -29.28 22.71
CA PHE A 217 -22.34 -28.91 23.73
C PHE A 217 -23.27 -27.82 23.19
N THR A 218 -24.50 -27.76 23.72
CA THR A 218 -25.46 -26.73 23.34
C THR A 218 -25.43 -25.60 24.35
N LEU A 219 -25.11 -24.38 23.92
CA LEU A 219 -25.06 -23.18 24.75
C LEU A 219 -25.98 -22.11 24.15
N PHE A 220 -26.83 -21.50 24.96
CA PHE A 220 -27.83 -20.50 24.52
C PHE A 220 -28.66 -20.93 23.28
N GLY A 221 -28.94 -22.23 23.15
CA GLY A 221 -29.68 -22.81 22.02
C GLY A 221 -28.84 -23.14 20.78
N VAL A 222 -27.54 -22.84 20.76
CA VAL A 222 -26.62 -23.12 19.64
C VAL A 222 -25.74 -24.33 19.97
N ARG A 223 -25.67 -25.31 19.07
CA ARG A 223 -24.75 -26.46 19.19
C ARG A 223 -23.33 -26.04 18.77
N HIS A 224 -22.39 -26.05 19.70
CA HIS A 224 -20.97 -25.82 19.44
C HIS A 224 -20.23 -27.18 19.40
N SER A 225 -19.81 -27.61 18.21
CA SER A 225 -19.00 -28.83 18.02
C SER A 225 -17.52 -28.49 17.81
N LEU A 226 -16.66 -29.41 18.27
CA LEU A 226 -15.22 -29.45 17.97
C LEU A 226 -14.95 -29.71 16.48
N ASN A 227 -15.78 -30.55 15.83
CA ASN A 227 -15.71 -30.84 14.41
C ASN A 227 -17.12 -30.84 13.78
N PRO A 228 -17.60 -29.68 13.30
CA PRO A 228 -18.95 -29.54 12.75
C PRO A 228 -19.06 -29.91 11.26
N GLY A 229 -18.01 -30.47 10.64
CA GLY A 229 -17.96 -30.80 9.21
C GLY A 229 -16.65 -30.38 8.53
N PRO A 230 -16.60 -30.37 7.18
CA PRO A 230 -15.39 -30.01 6.42
C PRO A 230 -14.83 -28.64 6.76
N PHE A 231 -13.51 -28.48 6.71
CA PHE A 231 -12.80 -27.23 6.93
C PHE A 231 -13.05 -26.26 5.77
N THR A 232 -13.72 -25.14 6.04
CA THR A 232 -14.23 -24.25 4.99
C THR A 232 -13.26 -23.11 4.62
N LYS A 233 -13.45 -22.54 3.41
CA LYS A 233 -12.80 -21.30 2.97
C LYS A 233 -13.08 -20.13 3.92
N LYS A 234 -14.22 -20.11 4.63
CA LYS A 234 -14.60 -19.07 5.60
C LYS A 234 -13.88 -19.25 6.95
N GLU A 235 -13.84 -20.47 7.50
CA GLU A 235 -13.03 -20.79 8.69
C GLU A 235 -11.55 -20.42 8.47
N HIS A 236 -11.00 -20.79 7.31
CA HIS A 236 -9.60 -20.54 6.97
C HIS A 236 -9.26 -19.05 6.86
N MET A 237 -10.16 -18.24 6.30
CA MET A 237 -9.97 -16.79 6.28
C MET A 237 -10.17 -16.14 7.66
N LEU A 238 -11.05 -16.68 8.52
CA LEU A 238 -11.20 -16.18 9.90
C LEU A 238 -9.91 -16.41 10.71
N ILE A 239 -9.25 -17.56 10.55
CA ILE A 239 -7.91 -17.84 11.09
C ILE A 239 -6.89 -16.81 10.55
N THR A 240 -6.92 -16.56 9.23
CA THR A 240 -6.00 -15.62 8.57
C THR A 240 -6.17 -14.19 9.08
N ILE A 241 -7.39 -13.73 9.31
CA ILE A 241 -7.69 -12.40 9.87
C ILE A 241 -7.16 -12.26 11.30
N MET A 242 -7.31 -13.28 12.15
CA MET A 242 -6.72 -13.26 13.51
C MET A 242 -5.19 -13.15 13.47
N ALA A 243 -4.54 -13.90 12.57
CA ALA A 243 -3.10 -13.80 12.37
C ALA A 243 -2.66 -12.43 11.79
N ASN A 244 -3.46 -11.81 10.92
CA ASN A 244 -3.17 -10.49 10.35
C ASN A 244 -3.31 -9.33 11.35
N VAL A 245 -4.09 -9.52 12.42
CA VAL A 245 -4.07 -8.63 13.58
C VAL A 245 -2.82 -8.86 14.42
N ALA A 246 -2.44 -10.12 14.67
CA ALA A 246 -1.40 -10.48 15.63
C ALA A 246 0.06 -10.37 15.14
N TYR A 247 0.31 -10.21 13.83
CA TYR A 247 1.69 -10.06 13.32
C TYR A 247 2.31 -8.67 13.57
N ASN A 248 1.52 -7.69 14.01
CA ASN A 248 1.99 -6.34 14.37
C ASN A 248 2.37 -6.24 15.86
N THR A 249 3.60 -5.83 16.11
CA THR A 249 4.07 -5.45 17.45
C THR A 249 3.47 -4.09 17.85
N PRO A 250 3.04 -3.89 19.11
CA PRO A 250 2.47 -2.60 19.54
C PRO A 250 3.48 -1.45 19.40
N TYR A 251 3.11 -0.39 18.68
CA TYR A 251 4.00 0.76 18.46
C TYR A 251 4.50 1.41 19.75
N THR A 252 3.70 1.30 20.81
CA THR A 252 4.00 1.76 22.18
C THR A 252 5.24 1.12 22.78
N ASN A 253 5.69 -0.04 22.27
CA ASN A 253 6.97 -0.65 22.63
C ASN A 253 8.14 0.34 22.50
N TYR A 254 8.16 1.17 21.44
CA TYR A 254 9.24 2.13 21.24
C TYR A 254 9.24 3.23 22.31
N ILE A 255 8.07 3.63 22.80
CA ILE A 255 7.96 4.56 23.93
C ILE A 255 8.48 3.88 25.21
N ILE A 256 8.00 2.68 25.50
CA ILE A 256 8.37 1.93 26.73
C ILE A 256 9.88 1.68 26.77
N TRP A 257 10.51 1.26 25.67
CA TRP A 257 11.96 1.09 25.59
C TRP A 257 12.73 2.40 25.78
N VAL A 258 12.32 3.47 25.11
CA VAL A 258 13.00 4.77 25.21
C VAL A 258 12.82 5.41 26.59
N GLN A 259 11.75 5.08 27.32
CA GLN A 259 11.60 5.45 28.71
C GLN A 259 12.44 4.59 29.65
N TYR A 260 12.36 3.26 29.56
CA TYR A 260 12.97 2.34 30.51
C TYR A 260 14.51 2.35 30.52
N LEU A 261 15.14 2.58 29.38
CA LEU A 261 16.59 2.39 29.23
C LEU A 261 17.41 3.57 29.82
N PRO A 262 18.43 3.31 30.65
CA PRO A 262 19.28 4.35 31.25
C PRO A 262 20.03 5.22 30.25
N GLN A 263 20.31 4.72 29.04
CA GLN A 263 20.95 5.49 27.97
C GLN A 263 20.02 6.48 27.25
N TYR A 264 18.74 6.59 27.65
CA TYR A 264 17.75 7.48 27.03
C TYR A 264 17.07 8.41 28.04
N PHE A 265 16.01 7.98 28.73
CA PHE A 265 15.29 8.80 29.73
C PHE A 265 15.33 8.25 31.16
N ASP A 266 15.84 7.03 31.39
CA ASP A 266 15.98 6.38 32.71
C ASP A 266 14.73 6.46 33.61
N GLN A 267 13.57 6.13 33.05
CA GLN A 267 12.26 6.16 33.72
C GLN A 267 11.83 4.75 34.14
N PRO A 268 12.21 4.26 35.34
CA PRO A 268 11.98 2.87 35.74
C PRO A 268 10.50 2.50 35.83
N TYR A 269 9.60 3.47 36.01
CA TYR A 269 8.16 3.23 36.06
C TYR A 269 7.60 2.65 34.74
N ALA A 270 8.30 2.84 33.61
CA ALA A 270 7.90 2.27 32.33
C ALA A 270 7.88 0.72 32.34
N SER A 271 8.59 0.09 33.29
CA SER A 271 8.56 -1.37 33.53
C SER A 271 7.24 -1.88 34.12
N HIS A 272 6.32 -1.01 34.57
CA HIS A 272 5.07 -1.45 35.19
C HIS A 272 4.10 -2.05 34.16
N PHE A 273 3.79 -3.35 34.29
CA PHE A 273 2.88 -4.08 33.41
C PHE A 273 1.53 -3.37 33.18
N ALA A 274 0.94 -2.77 34.22
CA ALA A 274 -0.34 -2.05 34.12
C ALA A 274 -0.27 -0.79 33.24
N TYR A 275 0.83 -0.05 33.30
CA TYR A 275 1.09 1.14 32.49
C TYR A 275 1.20 0.77 31.00
N GLN A 276 2.04 -0.22 30.72
CA GLN A 276 2.24 -0.75 29.36
C GLN A 276 0.93 -1.31 28.78
N LEU A 277 0.14 -2.03 29.58
CA LEU A 277 -1.15 -2.59 29.18
C LEU A 277 -2.19 -1.51 28.86
N LEU A 278 -2.34 -0.48 29.71
CA LEU A 278 -3.26 0.61 29.45
C LEU A 278 -2.91 1.36 28.14
N ILE A 279 -1.64 1.70 27.97
CA ILE A 279 -1.18 2.48 26.81
C ILE A 279 -1.24 1.66 25.51
N ALA A 280 -0.82 0.39 25.52
CA ALA A 280 -0.88 -0.48 24.35
C ALA A 280 -2.33 -0.84 23.96
N LEU A 281 -3.20 -1.18 24.92
CA LEU A 281 -4.62 -1.43 24.62
C LEU A 281 -5.32 -0.17 24.12
N ALA A 282 -4.94 1.02 24.61
CA ALA A 282 -5.43 2.29 24.08
C ALA A 282 -5.05 2.46 22.59
N THR A 283 -3.76 2.42 22.24
CA THR A 283 -3.31 2.63 20.85
C THR A 283 -3.74 1.52 19.88
N ASN A 284 -3.96 0.30 20.39
CA ASN A 284 -4.42 -0.81 19.57
C ASN A 284 -5.94 -0.68 19.31
N PHE A 285 -6.78 -0.48 20.33
CA PHE A 285 -8.24 -0.41 20.13
C PHE A 285 -8.77 0.92 19.60
N ILE A 286 -8.07 2.04 19.77
CA ILE A 286 -8.54 3.36 19.30
C ILE A 286 -8.75 3.38 17.77
N GLY A 287 -7.93 2.65 17.01
CA GLY A 287 -8.08 2.49 15.56
C GLY A 287 -9.36 1.75 15.16
N TYR A 288 -9.76 0.73 15.93
CA TYR A 288 -10.98 -0.07 15.68
C TYR A 288 -12.22 0.83 15.78
N GLY A 289 -12.26 1.69 16.81
CA GLY A 289 -13.32 2.66 17.02
C GLY A 289 -13.51 3.63 15.85
N ILE A 290 -12.41 4.18 15.31
CA ILE A 290 -12.46 5.07 14.14
C ILE A 290 -12.83 4.30 12.86
N ALA A 291 -12.27 3.12 12.64
CA ALA A 291 -12.50 2.32 11.44
C ALA A 291 -13.97 1.91 11.26
N GLY A 292 -14.68 1.66 12.37
CA GLY A 292 -16.12 1.39 12.39
C GLY A 292 -16.98 2.47 11.74
N MET A 293 -16.56 3.74 11.83
CA MET A 293 -17.17 4.88 11.14
C MET A 293 -16.73 4.95 9.67
N CYS A 294 -15.48 4.58 9.39
CA CYS A 294 -14.88 4.67 8.05
C CYS A 294 -15.43 3.64 7.05
N ARG A 295 -16.09 2.57 7.51
CA ARG A 295 -16.64 1.47 6.68
C ARG A 295 -17.46 1.94 5.47
N ARG A 296 -18.25 3.00 5.61
CA ARG A 296 -19.08 3.57 4.53
C ARG A 296 -18.28 4.21 3.40
N PHE A 297 -17.10 4.73 3.72
CA PHE A 297 -16.20 5.40 2.78
C PHE A 297 -15.16 4.44 2.19
N LEU A 298 -14.78 3.41 2.96
CA LEU A 298 -13.61 2.57 2.68
C LEU A 298 -13.92 1.10 2.36
N VAL A 299 -15.05 0.54 2.81
CA VAL A 299 -15.37 -0.90 2.65
C VAL A 299 -16.47 -1.12 1.63
N TYR A 300 -17.62 -0.45 1.78
CA TYR A 300 -18.80 -0.65 0.93
C TYR A 300 -18.68 -0.14 -0.53
N PRO A 301 -17.89 0.91 -0.87
CA PRO A 301 -17.76 1.35 -2.26
C PRO A 301 -16.99 0.34 -3.13
N SER A 302 -17.39 0.20 -4.39
CA SER A 302 -16.74 -0.70 -5.36
C SER A 302 -15.31 -0.28 -5.67
N TYR A 303 -15.06 1.01 -5.92
CA TYR A 303 -13.72 1.58 -6.24
C TYR A 303 -12.69 1.44 -5.11
N CYS A 304 -13.12 1.16 -3.88
CA CYS A 304 -12.22 0.75 -2.82
C CYS A 304 -11.84 -0.73 -3.02
N VAL A 305 -10.92 -1.00 -3.94
CA VAL A 305 -10.52 -2.35 -4.40
C VAL A 305 -9.71 -3.11 -3.34
N TRP A 306 -8.81 -2.44 -2.62
CA TRP A 306 -7.86 -3.01 -1.65
C TRP A 306 -6.99 -4.15 -2.22
N PRO A 307 -6.00 -3.85 -3.10
CA PRO A 307 -5.23 -4.87 -3.80
C PRO A 307 -4.52 -5.90 -2.91
N ALA A 308 -4.07 -5.49 -1.71
CA ALA A 308 -3.45 -6.40 -0.74
C ALA A 308 -4.39 -7.53 -0.26
N SER A 309 -5.69 -7.26 -0.11
CA SER A 309 -6.68 -8.29 0.22
C SER A 309 -6.80 -9.35 -0.88
N LEU A 310 -6.57 -8.99 -2.15
CA LEU A 310 -6.75 -9.90 -3.29
C LEU A 310 -5.73 -11.05 -3.27
N VAL A 311 -4.49 -10.80 -2.84
CA VAL A 311 -3.45 -11.84 -2.69
C VAL A 311 -3.83 -12.84 -1.60
N THR A 312 -4.29 -12.35 -0.44
CA THR A 312 -4.75 -13.20 0.68
C THR A 312 -5.95 -14.07 0.27
N ILE A 313 -6.88 -13.52 -0.53
CA ILE A 313 -8.04 -14.26 -1.07
C ILE A 313 -7.61 -15.27 -2.13
N ALA A 314 -6.68 -14.91 -3.02
CA ALA A 314 -6.15 -15.80 -4.06
C ALA A 314 -5.51 -17.04 -3.45
N LEU A 315 -4.67 -16.85 -2.41
CA LEU A 315 -4.05 -17.94 -1.66
C LEU A 315 -5.10 -18.84 -0.99
N ASN A 316 -6.09 -18.26 -0.32
CA ASN A 316 -7.17 -19.04 0.30
C ASN A 316 -7.98 -19.84 -0.75
N SER A 317 -8.29 -19.24 -1.90
CA SER A 317 -8.98 -19.98 -2.97
C SER A 317 -8.08 -21.04 -3.60
N ALA A 318 -6.78 -20.83 -3.71
CA ALA A 318 -5.87 -21.85 -4.24
C ALA A 318 -5.89 -23.14 -3.42
N PHE A 319 -6.08 -23.07 -2.09
CA PHE A 319 -6.23 -24.25 -1.23
C PHE A 319 -7.62 -24.91 -1.30
N HIS A 320 -8.69 -24.13 -1.45
CA HIS A 320 -10.09 -24.58 -1.34
C HIS A 320 -10.85 -24.61 -2.67
N THR A 321 -10.17 -24.77 -3.81
CA THR A 321 -10.82 -24.78 -5.14
C THR A 321 -10.26 -25.89 -6.03
N ASP A 322 -11.03 -26.95 -6.20
CA ASP A 322 -10.69 -28.08 -7.10
C ASP A 322 -10.90 -27.76 -8.59
N ALA A 323 -11.71 -26.73 -8.90
CA ALA A 323 -11.95 -26.29 -10.26
C ALA A 323 -10.66 -25.82 -10.95
N ASN A 324 -10.29 -26.50 -12.04
CA ASN A 324 -9.06 -26.27 -12.79
C ASN A 324 -9.34 -26.13 -14.31
N PRO A 325 -10.02 -25.07 -14.75
CA PRO A 325 -10.22 -24.82 -16.18
C PRO A 325 -8.86 -24.66 -16.88
N PRO A 326 -8.69 -25.20 -18.11
CA PRO A 326 -7.52 -24.88 -18.93
C PRO A 326 -7.53 -23.40 -19.30
N VAL A 327 -6.36 -22.76 -19.41
CA VAL A 327 -6.27 -21.35 -19.81
C VAL A 327 -5.22 -21.16 -20.90
N GLY A 328 -5.53 -20.31 -21.89
CA GLY A 328 -4.59 -19.93 -22.93
C GLY A 328 -3.46 -19.06 -22.37
N GLY A 329 -2.23 -19.33 -22.81
CA GLY A 329 -1.03 -18.58 -22.44
C GLY A 329 -0.11 -18.29 -23.64
N PRO A 330 1.06 -17.66 -23.39
CA PRO A 330 2.03 -17.31 -24.41
C PRO A 330 2.42 -18.47 -25.34
N PHE A 331 2.85 -18.13 -26.57
CA PHE A 331 3.30 -19.09 -27.58
C PHE A 331 2.27 -20.18 -27.96
N ARG A 332 0.97 -19.84 -27.90
CA ARG A 332 -0.17 -20.76 -28.14
C ARG A 332 -0.19 -21.97 -27.18
N SER A 333 0.40 -21.85 -25.99
CA SER A 333 0.40 -22.91 -24.98
C SER A 333 -0.90 -22.91 -24.15
N VAL A 334 -1.37 -24.09 -23.74
CA VAL A 334 -2.57 -24.26 -22.89
C VAL A 334 -2.18 -24.75 -21.51
N TRP A 335 -2.38 -23.91 -20.50
CA TRP A 335 -1.93 -24.13 -19.12
C TRP A 335 -2.97 -24.88 -18.28
N ARG A 336 -2.67 -26.16 -18.00
CA ARG A 336 -3.56 -27.10 -17.27
C ARG A 336 -3.18 -27.31 -15.79
N ILE A 337 -2.21 -26.57 -15.26
CA ILE A 337 -1.73 -26.71 -13.87
C ILE A 337 -2.77 -26.10 -12.90
N SER A 338 -3.17 -26.81 -11.84
CA SER A 338 -4.09 -26.28 -10.83
C SER A 338 -3.43 -25.20 -9.96
N ARG A 339 -4.23 -24.27 -9.40
CA ARG A 339 -3.73 -23.14 -8.59
C ARG A 339 -2.80 -23.61 -7.46
N ILE A 340 -3.15 -24.71 -6.77
CA ILE A 340 -2.33 -25.30 -5.70
C ILE A 340 -1.02 -25.94 -6.18
N LYS A 341 -1.03 -26.64 -7.33
CA LYS A 341 0.20 -27.24 -7.89
C LYS A 341 1.18 -26.17 -8.36
N PHE A 342 0.65 -25.09 -8.95
CA PHE A 342 1.45 -23.91 -9.31
C PHE A 342 2.02 -23.21 -8.08
N PHE A 343 1.21 -23.02 -7.02
CA PHE A 343 1.66 -22.47 -5.74
C PHE A 343 2.86 -23.24 -5.17
N TYR A 344 2.77 -24.58 -5.01
CA TYR A 344 3.88 -25.35 -4.45
C TYR A 344 5.15 -25.34 -5.32
N LEU A 345 5.01 -25.35 -6.65
CA LEU A 345 6.15 -25.27 -7.57
C LEU A 345 6.86 -23.92 -7.45
N MET A 346 6.11 -22.81 -7.44
CA MET A 346 6.66 -21.46 -7.33
C MET A 346 7.19 -21.15 -5.92
N PHE A 347 6.54 -21.69 -4.89
CA PHE A 347 7.02 -21.66 -3.50
C PHE A 347 8.39 -22.35 -3.39
N ALA A 348 8.53 -23.57 -3.91
CA ALA A 348 9.79 -24.32 -3.87
C ALA A 348 10.90 -23.63 -4.68
N ALA A 349 10.58 -23.11 -5.87
CA ALA A 349 11.53 -22.37 -6.70
C ALA A 349 12.06 -21.11 -5.98
N MET A 350 11.18 -20.28 -5.40
CA MET A 350 11.59 -19.08 -4.67
C MET A 350 12.25 -19.41 -3.32
N PHE A 351 11.79 -20.46 -2.63
CA PHE A 351 12.42 -20.94 -1.39
C PHE A 351 13.90 -21.26 -1.62
N VAL A 352 14.23 -21.96 -2.71
CA VAL A 352 15.62 -22.26 -3.10
C VAL A 352 16.34 -21.01 -3.63
N TRP A 353 15.71 -20.22 -4.50
CA TRP A 353 16.33 -19.00 -5.05
C TRP A 353 16.78 -18.03 -3.96
N PHE A 354 15.98 -17.81 -2.92
CA PHE A 354 16.26 -16.83 -1.87
C PHE A 354 17.55 -17.12 -1.06
N TRP A 355 18.07 -18.35 -1.04
CA TRP A 355 19.39 -18.63 -0.45
C TRP A 355 20.53 -17.93 -1.18
N PHE A 356 20.37 -17.65 -2.48
CA PHE A 356 21.39 -16.97 -3.28
C PHE A 356 21.55 -15.50 -2.86
N PRO A 357 20.56 -14.60 -3.02
CA PRO A 357 20.73 -13.19 -2.71
C PRO A 357 20.78 -12.86 -1.21
N ASN A 358 20.36 -13.76 -0.31
CA ASN A 358 20.28 -13.52 1.14
C ASN A 358 21.40 -14.21 1.97
N TYR A 359 22.31 -14.98 1.33
CA TYR A 359 23.42 -15.62 2.04
C TYR A 359 24.60 -16.06 1.13
N ILE A 360 24.32 -16.78 0.03
CA ILE A 360 25.39 -17.38 -0.79
C ILE A 360 26.08 -16.31 -1.66
N TRP A 361 25.34 -15.31 -2.13
CA TRP A 361 25.81 -14.21 -2.99
C TRP A 361 25.01 -12.93 -2.67
N GLU A 362 25.33 -12.29 -1.54
CA GLU A 362 24.59 -11.15 -0.98
C GLU A 362 24.52 -9.93 -1.92
N SER A 363 25.55 -9.70 -2.76
CA SER A 363 25.49 -8.62 -3.76
C SER A 363 24.48 -8.85 -4.89
N LEU A 364 23.83 -10.01 -5.01
CA LEU A 364 22.63 -10.15 -5.85
C LEU A 364 21.44 -9.34 -5.29
N SER A 365 21.35 -9.14 -3.97
CA SER A 365 20.37 -8.22 -3.36
C SER A 365 20.66 -6.76 -3.69
N LYS A 366 21.93 -6.39 -3.85
CA LYS A 366 22.43 -5.03 -4.12
C LYS A 366 23.34 -5.01 -5.34
N PHE A 367 22.79 -5.32 -6.51
CA PHE A 367 23.53 -5.64 -7.73
C PHE A 367 24.06 -4.40 -8.46
N ASN A 368 24.99 -3.68 -7.82
CA ASN A 368 25.56 -2.44 -8.33
C ASN A 368 26.76 -2.62 -9.27
N TRP A 369 26.58 -3.41 -10.33
CA TRP A 369 27.64 -3.68 -11.31
C TRP A 369 28.31 -2.43 -11.89
N ILE A 370 27.61 -1.27 -11.89
CA ILE A 370 28.16 0.01 -12.37
C ILE A 370 29.17 0.61 -11.37
N SER A 371 28.89 0.59 -10.06
CA SER A 371 29.85 1.10 -9.07
C SER A 371 31.11 0.24 -9.01
N TRP A 372 30.98 -1.07 -9.26
CA TRP A 372 32.10 -2.03 -9.26
C TRP A 372 33.14 -1.74 -10.36
N ILE A 373 32.78 -1.00 -11.42
CA ILE A 373 33.71 -0.55 -12.47
C ILE A 373 34.73 0.46 -11.91
N ALA A 374 34.30 1.33 -10.99
CA ALA A 374 35.17 2.34 -10.36
C ALA A 374 34.73 2.64 -8.91
N PRO A 375 35.00 1.76 -7.93
CA PRO A 375 34.44 1.86 -6.58
C PRO A 375 34.85 3.13 -5.82
N GLY A 376 36.01 3.71 -6.15
CA GLY A 376 36.49 4.98 -5.58
C GLY A 376 35.98 6.25 -6.28
N HIS A 377 35.27 6.14 -7.41
CA HIS A 377 34.84 7.32 -8.17
C HIS A 377 33.57 7.92 -7.56
N ARG A 378 33.72 8.93 -6.70
CA ARG A 378 32.64 9.60 -5.96
C ARG A 378 31.41 9.85 -6.82
N ASP A 379 31.54 10.62 -7.90
CA ASP A 379 30.37 11.10 -8.67
C ASP A 379 29.65 9.99 -9.45
N LEU A 380 30.30 8.84 -9.66
CA LEU A 380 29.64 7.63 -10.18
C LEU A 380 28.80 6.97 -9.07
N ASN A 381 29.43 6.72 -7.93
CA ASN A 381 28.81 6.08 -6.76
C ASN A 381 27.67 6.93 -6.16
N ILE A 382 27.75 8.25 -6.20
CA ILE A 382 26.68 9.15 -5.78
C ILE A 382 25.41 8.94 -6.64
N VAL A 383 25.58 8.74 -7.95
CA VAL A 383 24.46 8.58 -8.88
C VAL A 383 23.93 7.14 -8.90
N THR A 384 24.80 6.14 -9.01
CA THR A 384 24.40 4.72 -9.19
C THR A 384 24.42 3.90 -7.90
N GLY A 385 24.97 4.44 -6.80
CA GLY A 385 25.10 3.78 -5.50
C GLY A 385 23.78 3.27 -4.94
N ILE A 386 23.78 2.04 -4.41
CA ILE A 386 22.65 1.39 -3.76
C ILE A 386 22.74 1.57 -2.23
N ASN A 387 23.94 1.54 -1.65
CA ASN A 387 24.16 1.74 -0.21
C ASN A 387 24.18 3.22 0.17
N ASN A 388 25.03 4.01 -0.48
CA ASN A 388 25.28 5.41 -0.11
C ASN A 388 24.85 6.43 -1.18
N GLY A 389 24.47 5.95 -2.37
CA GLY A 389 24.03 6.77 -3.51
C GLY A 389 22.52 6.79 -3.75
N LEU A 390 22.14 7.26 -4.95
CA LEU A 390 20.75 7.48 -5.35
C LEU A 390 20.12 6.38 -6.24
N GLY A 391 20.84 5.30 -6.53
CA GLY A 391 20.27 4.09 -7.13
C GLY A 391 19.89 4.17 -8.62
N LEU A 392 20.55 5.01 -9.43
CA LEU A 392 20.38 4.98 -10.89
C LEU A 392 21.12 3.76 -11.47
N ASN A 393 20.44 2.62 -11.59
CA ASN A 393 20.96 1.39 -12.19
C ASN A 393 19.82 0.63 -12.91
N PRO A 394 19.99 0.18 -14.17
CA PRO A 394 18.95 -0.57 -14.89
C PRO A 394 18.53 -1.89 -14.25
N PHE A 395 19.46 -2.58 -13.57
CA PHE A 395 19.26 -3.89 -12.94
C PHE A 395 19.88 -3.91 -11.54
N PRO A 396 19.26 -3.26 -10.54
CA PRO A 396 19.86 -3.04 -9.22
C PRO A 396 19.69 -4.19 -8.23
N THR A 397 18.84 -5.17 -8.51
CA THR A 397 18.64 -6.34 -7.63
C THR A 397 18.11 -7.55 -8.39
N TRP A 398 18.45 -8.73 -7.86
CA TRP A 398 17.86 -10.03 -8.19
C TRP A 398 17.14 -10.65 -6.97
N ASP A 399 17.04 -9.92 -5.87
CA ASP A 399 16.19 -10.26 -4.74
C ASP A 399 14.78 -9.71 -4.92
N TRP A 400 13.79 -10.60 -4.85
CA TRP A 400 12.39 -10.21 -4.85
C TRP A 400 12.04 -9.44 -3.57
N ASN A 401 12.65 -9.72 -2.42
CA ASN A 401 12.35 -9.02 -1.17
C ASN A 401 12.85 -7.56 -1.16
N VAL A 402 14.01 -7.24 -1.76
CA VAL A 402 14.41 -5.85 -2.08
C VAL A 402 13.43 -5.18 -3.04
N LEU A 403 12.92 -5.90 -4.04
CA LEU A 403 11.92 -5.38 -4.99
C LEU A 403 10.57 -5.09 -4.31
N LEU A 404 10.15 -5.90 -3.34
CA LEU A 404 8.93 -5.75 -2.55
C LEU A 404 8.96 -4.59 -1.53
N TRP A 405 9.99 -3.74 -1.54
CA TRP A 405 10.16 -2.68 -0.54
C TRP A 405 8.93 -1.77 -0.43
N ASP A 406 8.56 -1.45 0.81
CA ASP A 406 7.34 -0.70 1.15
C ASP A 406 6.05 -1.38 0.62
N SER A 407 6.01 -2.71 0.69
CA SER A 407 4.86 -3.56 0.31
C SER A 407 4.39 -3.42 -1.15
N ALA A 408 5.23 -2.87 -2.04
CA ALA A 408 4.87 -2.56 -3.41
C ALA A 408 5.08 -3.75 -4.37
N ASP A 409 4.42 -4.88 -4.11
CA ASP A 409 4.47 -6.05 -5.00
C ASP A 409 3.92 -5.68 -6.39
N PRO A 410 4.73 -5.80 -7.49
CA PRO A 410 4.32 -5.39 -8.83
C PRO A 410 3.22 -6.27 -9.45
N LEU A 411 2.99 -7.47 -8.90
CA LEU A 411 1.91 -8.36 -9.28
C LEU A 411 0.60 -7.97 -8.56
N MET A 412 0.70 -7.30 -7.41
CA MET A 412 -0.42 -6.87 -6.56
C MET A 412 -0.85 -5.43 -6.82
N VAL A 413 0.11 -4.50 -6.94
CA VAL A 413 -0.12 -3.07 -7.09
C VAL A 413 -0.35 -2.73 -8.57
N PRO A 414 -1.46 -2.05 -8.93
CA PRO A 414 -1.72 -1.68 -10.32
C PRO A 414 -0.60 -0.86 -10.95
N PHE A 415 -0.27 -1.13 -12.22
CA PHE A 415 0.85 -0.49 -12.93
C PHE A 415 0.83 1.05 -12.89
N PHE A 416 -0.34 1.69 -12.89
CA PHE A 416 -0.41 3.15 -12.78
C PHE A 416 0.18 3.65 -11.45
N SER A 417 -0.13 3.02 -10.31
CA SER A 417 0.46 3.35 -9.01
C SER A 417 1.99 3.19 -9.03
N THR A 418 2.46 2.06 -9.56
CA THR A 418 3.89 1.73 -9.65
C THR A 418 4.65 2.75 -10.52
N LEU A 419 4.09 3.11 -11.67
CA LEU A 419 4.67 4.11 -12.58
C LEU A 419 4.64 5.52 -11.97
N ASN A 420 3.54 5.94 -11.33
CA ASN A 420 3.45 7.25 -10.67
C ASN A 420 4.47 7.35 -9.52
N ARG A 421 4.64 6.29 -8.71
CA ARG A 421 5.65 6.21 -7.65
C ARG A 421 7.05 6.34 -8.25
N PHE A 422 7.36 5.65 -9.34
CA PHE A 422 8.65 5.80 -10.02
C PHE A 422 8.87 7.21 -10.58
N ILE A 423 7.88 7.83 -11.22
CA ILE A 423 7.96 9.23 -11.70
C ILE A 423 8.29 10.19 -10.54
N GLY A 424 7.71 9.96 -9.36
CA GLY A 424 8.02 10.72 -8.15
C GLY A 424 9.47 10.58 -7.66
N VAL A 425 10.00 9.35 -7.66
CA VAL A 425 11.41 9.10 -7.33
C VAL A 425 12.32 9.78 -8.36
N PHE A 426 12.05 9.58 -9.65
CA PHE A 426 12.86 10.14 -10.72
C PHE A 426 12.85 11.67 -10.75
N ALA A 427 11.72 12.31 -10.40
CA ALA A 427 11.65 13.77 -10.26
C ALA A 427 12.42 14.27 -9.03
N SER A 428 12.27 13.61 -7.88
CA SER A 428 12.95 14.01 -6.63
C SER A 428 14.45 13.72 -6.63
N PHE A 429 14.92 12.70 -7.36
CA PHE A 429 16.33 12.38 -7.60
C PHE A 429 17.13 13.62 -8.05
N TRP A 430 16.60 14.37 -9.02
CA TRP A 430 17.24 15.61 -9.50
C TRP A 430 17.25 16.71 -8.44
N VAL A 431 16.25 16.78 -7.56
CA VAL A 431 16.23 17.72 -6.42
C VAL A 431 17.32 17.37 -5.41
N VAL A 432 17.50 16.08 -5.08
CA VAL A 432 18.57 15.62 -4.17
C VAL A 432 19.95 15.94 -4.74
N LEU A 433 20.19 15.69 -6.03
CA LEU A 433 21.43 16.06 -6.72
C LEU A 433 21.68 17.57 -6.68
N VAL A 434 20.67 18.40 -6.95
CA VAL A 434 20.79 19.87 -6.89
C VAL A 434 21.13 20.33 -5.48
N PHE A 435 20.46 19.82 -4.44
CA PHE A 435 20.74 20.18 -3.05
C PHE A 435 22.18 19.86 -2.67
N TRP A 436 22.63 18.64 -2.99
CA TRP A 436 23.98 18.18 -2.64
C TRP A 436 25.08 18.90 -3.42
N TYR A 437 25.02 18.94 -4.76
CA TYR A 437 26.05 19.59 -5.58
C TYR A 437 26.09 21.11 -5.45
N LYS A 438 24.99 21.78 -5.10
CA LYS A 438 25.00 23.20 -4.73
C LYS A 438 25.31 23.46 -3.25
N ASN A 439 25.52 22.40 -2.45
CA ASN A 439 25.78 22.47 -1.01
C ASN A 439 24.71 23.30 -0.23
N ILE A 440 23.44 23.14 -0.62
CA ILE A 440 22.32 23.80 0.06
C ILE A 440 22.23 23.23 1.48
N TYR A 441 21.99 24.07 2.50
CA TYR A 441 22.02 23.67 3.93
C TYR A 441 23.30 22.94 4.38
N ASN A 442 24.42 23.15 3.69
CA ASN A 442 25.70 22.44 3.92
C ASN A 442 25.65 20.91 3.72
N THR A 443 24.66 20.39 2.99
CA THR A 443 24.51 18.93 2.77
C THR A 443 25.70 18.28 2.05
N GLY A 444 26.56 19.05 1.38
CA GLY A 444 27.74 18.53 0.68
C GLY A 444 28.88 18.07 1.59
N TYR A 445 28.87 18.46 2.88
CA TYR A 445 29.79 17.92 3.89
C TYR A 445 29.30 16.57 4.47
N LEU A 446 28.12 16.11 4.06
CA LEU A 446 27.47 14.89 4.55
C LEU A 446 27.25 13.88 3.40
N PRO A 447 27.01 12.60 3.72
CA PRO A 447 26.53 11.63 2.73
C PRO A 447 25.27 12.15 2.03
N ILE A 448 25.17 11.94 0.71
CA ILE A 448 24.02 12.43 -0.07
C ILE A 448 22.71 11.81 0.39
N ASN A 449 22.74 10.52 0.74
CA ASN A 449 21.57 9.73 1.12
C ASN A 449 21.82 9.05 2.48
N THR A 450 21.28 9.61 3.55
CA THR A 450 21.46 9.11 4.93
C THR A 450 20.28 9.54 5.80
N ASN A 451 19.79 8.64 6.65
CA ASN A 451 18.73 8.92 7.64
C ASN A 451 19.26 9.41 8.98
N ARG A 452 20.59 9.53 9.13
CA ARG A 452 21.22 9.95 10.39
C ARG A 452 21.22 11.48 10.51
N VAL A 453 21.25 11.96 11.75
CA VAL A 453 21.40 13.37 12.10
C VAL A 453 22.86 13.63 12.50
N TYR A 454 23.43 14.73 12.03
CA TYR A 454 24.84 15.07 12.17
C TYR A 454 25.02 16.39 12.93
N ASP A 455 26.22 16.63 13.44
CA ASP A 455 26.63 17.94 13.96
C ASP A 455 27.45 18.74 12.94
N ARG A 456 27.81 19.97 13.33
CA ARG A 456 28.63 20.91 12.57
C ARG A 456 30.05 20.42 12.21
N PHE A 457 30.50 19.31 12.78
CA PHE A 457 31.79 18.66 12.54
C PHE A 457 31.64 17.40 11.65
N ALA A 458 30.45 17.17 11.06
CA ALA A 458 30.08 15.96 10.32
C ALA A 458 30.09 14.65 11.15
N ASN A 459 30.12 14.74 12.49
CA ASN A 459 29.94 13.58 13.37
C ASN A 459 28.46 13.31 13.59
N LEU A 460 28.13 12.13 14.15
CA LEU A 460 26.75 11.82 14.55
C LEU A 460 26.33 12.71 15.73
N TYR A 461 25.14 13.28 15.66
CA TYR A 461 24.67 14.29 16.61
C TYR A 461 24.54 13.74 18.04
N ASN A 462 25.33 14.26 18.98
CA ASN A 462 25.34 13.82 20.37
C ASN A 462 24.22 14.50 21.18
N ILE A 463 23.14 13.76 21.38
CA ILE A 463 21.92 14.22 22.04
C ILE A 463 22.16 14.72 23.48
N SER A 464 23.01 14.05 24.26
CA SER A 464 23.30 14.40 25.66
C SER A 464 24.01 15.76 25.81
N GLN A 465 24.52 16.34 24.72
CA GLN A 465 25.07 17.70 24.67
C GLN A 465 23.99 18.77 24.34
N ALA A 466 22.71 18.38 24.25
CA ALA A 466 21.58 19.29 24.02
C ALA A 466 20.43 19.10 25.04
N THR A 467 20.53 18.13 25.95
CA THR A 467 19.49 17.84 26.97
C THR A 467 19.97 18.07 28.39
N ASP A 468 19.04 18.35 29.30
CA ASP A 468 19.29 18.20 30.74
C ASP A 468 19.24 16.71 31.16
N ASP A 469 19.34 16.49 32.46
CA ASP A 469 19.48 15.17 33.07
C ASP A 469 18.11 14.48 33.25
N HIS A 470 17.02 15.15 32.81
CA HIS A 470 15.68 14.58 32.63
C HIS A 470 15.35 14.33 31.14
N GLY A 471 16.31 14.54 30.23
CA GLY A 471 16.14 14.42 28.79
C GLY A 471 15.33 15.55 28.13
N LEU A 472 15.01 16.61 28.89
CA LEU A 472 14.33 17.81 28.38
C LEU A 472 15.35 18.72 27.69
N PHE A 473 14.87 19.62 26.83
CA PHE A 473 15.73 20.48 26.01
C PHE A 473 16.48 21.52 26.84
N ASN A 474 17.80 21.50 26.80
CA ASN A 474 18.64 22.48 27.47
C ASN A 474 19.22 23.50 26.47
N GLN A 475 18.59 24.67 26.41
CA GLN A 475 18.95 25.78 25.53
C GLN A 475 20.42 26.23 25.65
N GLN A 476 21.03 26.12 26.85
CA GLN A 476 22.42 26.53 27.07
C GLN A 476 23.41 25.49 26.55
N LYS A 477 23.21 24.20 26.88
CA LYS A 477 24.03 23.10 26.33
C LYS A 477 23.93 23.09 24.79
N TYR A 478 22.71 23.21 24.25
CA TYR A 478 22.45 23.28 22.81
C TYR A 478 23.24 24.39 22.11
N ALA A 479 23.14 25.64 22.59
CA ALA A 479 23.85 26.79 22.02
C ALA A 479 25.38 26.72 22.17
N GLN A 480 25.90 25.85 23.04
CA GLN A 480 27.32 25.56 23.20
C GLN A 480 27.81 24.45 22.24
N TYR A 481 26.94 23.54 21.81
CA TYR A 481 27.27 22.39 20.97
C TYR A 481 27.09 22.66 19.46
N SER A 482 25.90 22.40 18.90
CA SER A 482 25.64 22.42 17.46
C SER A 482 24.14 22.44 17.13
N PRO A 483 23.71 23.07 16.02
CA PRO A 483 22.45 22.73 15.37
C PRO A 483 22.47 21.29 14.78
N PRO A 484 21.31 20.65 14.55
CA PRO A 484 21.22 19.35 13.88
C PRO A 484 21.26 19.49 12.34
N TYR A 485 22.15 18.73 11.71
CA TYR A 485 22.34 18.67 10.27
C TYR A 485 21.79 17.40 9.64
N LEU A 486 21.22 17.53 8.44
CA LEU A 486 20.54 16.47 7.69
C LEU A 486 21.21 16.30 6.33
N GLY A 487 21.38 15.05 5.86
CA GLY A 487 21.86 14.76 4.50
C GLY A 487 20.86 15.19 3.42
N ALA A 488 21.31 15.39 2.18
CA ALA A 488 20.48 15.98 1.11
C ALA A 488 19.16 15.23 0.88
N GLY A 489 19.19 13.89 0.81
CA GLY A 489 18.00 13.05 0.70
C GLY A 489 17.03 13.24 1.87
N ASN A 490 17.54 13.47 3.08
CA ASN A 490 16.73 13.68 4.29
C ASN A 490 16.18 15.12 4.42
N VAL A 491 16.73 16.10 3.69
CA VAL A 491 16.07 17.41 3.54
C VAL A 491 14.95 17.31 2.51
N VAL A 492 15.17 16.60 1.39
CA VAL A 492 14.19 16.45 0.31
C VAL A 492 13.01 15.58 0.76
N ILE A 493 13.23 14.48 1.50
CA ILE A 493 12.15 13.62 2.01
C ILE A 493 11.13 14.41 2.83
N TYR A 494 11.58 15.31 3.72
CA TYR A 494 10.69 16.15 4.54
C TYR A 494 9.93 17.18 3.70
N MET A 495 10.57 17.80 2.69
CA MET A 495 9.88 18.68 1.74
C MET A 495 8.74 17.94 0.99
N PHE A 496 8.96 16.69 0.57
CA PHE A 496 7.93 15.87 -0.07
C PHE A 496 6.88 15.35 0.92
N PHE A 497 7.21 15.09 2.19
CA PHE A 497 6.22 14.83 3.25
C PHE A 497 5.29 16.04 3.44
N PHE A 498 5.82 17.26 3.59
CA PHE A 498 4.97 18.46 3.70
C PHE A 498 4.05 18.62 2.48
N ALA A 499 4.51 18.25 1.27
CA ALA A 499 3.68 18.24 0.06
C ALA A 499 2.62 17.12 0.04
N ILE A 500 2.91 15.91 0.50
CA ILE A 500 1.96 14.80 0.40
C ILE A 500 0.74 15.00 1.30
N TYR A 501 0.87 15.69 2.43
CA TYR A 501 -0.23 15.93 3.36
C TYR A 501 -1.30 16.88 2.80
N THR A 502 -0.91 18.06 2.31
CA THR A 502 -1.86 18.99 1.65
C THR A 502 -2.36 18.46 0.32
N SER A 503 -1.52 17.72 -0.43
CA SER A 503 -1.93 17.02 -1.64
C SER A 503 -3.04 16.00 -1.37
N THR A 504 -2.91 15.19 -0.32
CA THR A 504 -3.91 14.20 0.13
C THR A 504 -5.28 14.84 0.38
N LEU A 505 -5.32 15.94 1.14
CA LEU A 505 -6.57 16.66 1.42
C LEU A 505 -7.15 17.32 0.15
N THR A 506 -6.30 17.98 -0.65
CA THR A 506 -6.72 18.65 -1.90
C THR A 506 -7.29 17.65 -2.91
N TYR A 507 -6.66 16.48 -3.03
CA TYR A 507 -7.09 15.39 -3.89
C TYR A 507 -8.46 14.85 -3.46
N ALA A 508 -8.66 14.58 -2.17
CA ALA A 508 -9.95 14.14 -1.64
C ALA A 508 -11.08 15.15 -1.93
N VAL A 509 -10.83 16.46 -1.84
CA VAL A 509 -11.81 17.51 -2.12
C VAL A 509 -12.08 17.69 -3.63
N LEU A 510 -11.07 17.63 -4.49
CA LEU A 510 -11.24 17.86 -5.94
C LEU A 510 -11.78 16.62 -6.67
N TYR A 511 -11.40 15.42 -6.24
CA TYR A 511 -11.82 14.16 -6.85
C TYR A 511 -13.04 13.54 -6.16
N HIS A 512 -13.04 13.42 -4.81
CA HIS A 512 -13.96 12.55 -4.05
C HIS A 512 -14.99 13.27 -3.15
N ARG A 513 -15.17 14.59 -3.30
CA ARG A 513 -16.09 15.39 -2.45
C ARG A 513 -17.53 14.91 -2.44
N HIS A 514 -18.05 14.33 -3.53
CA HIS A 514 -19.47 13.97 -3.61
C HIS A 514 -19.73 12.69 -2.83
N GLU A 515 -18.81 11.75 -2.94
CA GLU A 515 -18.71 10.46 -2.29
C GLU A 515 -18.58 10.67 -0.77
N ILE A 516 -17.64 11.54 -0.38
CA ILE A 516 -17.41 11.96 1.01
C ILE A 516 -18.65 12.68 1.59
N ALA A 517 -19.24 13.65 0.86
CA ALA A 517 -20.43 14.36 1.34
C ALA A 517 -21.66 13.44 1.49
N MET A 518 -21.86 12.49 0.57
CA MET A 518 -22.92 11.47 0.68
C MET A 518 -22.68 10.54 1.88
N GLY A 519 -21.44 10.09 2.11
CA GLY A 519 -21.07 9.27 3.25
C GLY A 519 -21.31 9.96 4.60
N PHE A 520 -20.91 11.23 4.73
CA PHE A 520 -21.18 12.03 5.94
C PHE A 520 -22.69 12.26 6.14
N LYS A 521 -23.44 12.57 5.08
CA LYS A 521 -24.91 12.73 5.17
C LYS A 521 -25.58 11.45 5.69
N ALA A 522 -25.13 10.27 5.25
CA ALA A 522 -25.62 8.98 5.74
C ALA A 522 -25.22 8.70 7.20
N LEU A 523 -24.00 9.09 7.62
CA LEU A 523 -23.52 8.98 9.00
C LEU A 523 -24.36 9.83 9.96
N PHE A 524 -24.51 11.12 9.70
CA PHE A 524 -25.32 12.01 10.53
C PHE A 524 -26.82 11.66 10.52
N TYR A 525 -27.31 10.99 9.48
CA TYR A 525 -28.68 10.46 9.46
C TYR A 525 -28.83 9.25 10.41
N ASN A 526 -27.96 8.24 10.32
CA ASN A 526 -28.10 7.02 11.11
C ASN A 526 -27.79 7.22 12.61
N LEU A 527 -26.97 8.21 12.96
CA LEU A 527 -26.79 8.65 14.36
C LEU A 527 -28.03 9.33 14.96
N ARG A 528 -28.99 9.77 14.13
CA ARG A 528 -30.28 10.32 14.61
C ARG A 528 -31.30 9.19 14.75
N LEU A 529 -31.75 8.95 15.98
CA LEU A 529 -32.64 7.85 16.41
C LEU A 529 -33.99 7.68 15.66
N LYS A 530 -34.36 8.56 14.71
CA LYS A 530 -35.60 8.44 13.93
C LYS A 530 -35.46 7.39 12.82
N LYS A 531 -35.77 6.14 13.16
CA LYS A 531 -35.96 5.02 12.23
C LYS A 531 -37.02 5.35 11.17
N ARG A 532 -36.58 5.81 9.99
CA ARG A 532 -37.22 5.47 8.70
C ARG A 532 -36.25 4.56 7.93
N PRO A 533 -36.72 3.55 7.20
CA PRO A 533 -35.84 2.67 6.45
C PRO A 533 -35.20 3.42 5.27
N VAL A 534 -33.91 3.78 5.39
CA VAL A 534 -33.12 4.35 4.27
C VAL A 534 -32.69 3.23 3.33
N GLN A 535 -33.67 2.53 2.76
CA GLN A 535 -33.47 1.45 1.80
C GLN A 535 -33.28 1.99 0.36
N GLN A 536 -33.23 3.32 0.21
CA GLN A 536 -33.49 4.04 -1.04
C GLN A 536 -32.40 5.08 -1.44
N GLN A 537 -31.30 5.22 -0.68
CA GLN A 537 -30.24 6.21 -0.98
C GLN A 537 -28.79 5.70 -0.89
N VAL A 538 -28.56 4.40 -0.68
CA VAL A 538 -27.26 3.77 -1.02
C VAL A 538 -27.42 3.14 -2.41
N PRO A 539 -26.79 3.67 -3.47
CA PRO A 539 -26.97 3.13 -4.82
C PRO A 539 -26.39 1.71 -4.89
N VAL A 540 -27.26 0.74 -5.16
CA VAL A 540 -26.93 -0.70 -5.09
C VAL A 540 -26.33 -1.17 -6.41
N LEU A 541 -25.05 -0.87 -6.63
CA LEU A 541 -24.28 -1.41 -7.76
C LEU A 541 -23.45 -2.64 -7.35
N ASP A 542 -22.69 -2.57 -6.25
CA ASP A 542 -21.78 -3.66 -5.85
C ASP A 542 -22.52 -4.95 -5.44
N VAL A 543 -22.20 -6.04 -6.14
CA VAL A 543 -22.66 -7.41 -5.83
C VAL A 543 -22.27 -7.86 -4.43
N HIS A 544 -21.08 -7.53 -3.93
CA HIS A 544 -20.64 -8.06 -2.63
C HIS A 544 -21.42 -7.42 -1.47
N ASN A 545 -21.68 -6.11 -1.54
CA ASN A 545 -22.59 -5.40 -0.64
C ASN A 545 -24.05 -5.91 -0.76
N ARG A 546 -24.49 -6.36 -1.95
CA ARG A 546 -25.79 -7.04 -2.12
C ARG A 546 -25.84 -8.37 -1.34
N LEU A 547 -24.84 -9.23 -1.50
CA LEU A 547 -24.74 -10.53 -0.80
C LEU A 547 -24.65 -10.36 0.72
N MET A 548 -23.84 -9.40 1.19
CA MET A 548 -23.56 -9.19 2.61
C MET A 548 -24.79 -8.79 3.44
N ARG A 549 -25.91 -8.41 2.80
CA ARG A 549 -27.21 -8.17 3.45
C ARG A 549 -27.80 -9.40 4.13
N ALA A 550 -27.38 -10.61 3.77
CA ALA A 550 -27.76 -11.83 4.47
C ALA A 550 -27.24 -11.89 5.92
N TYR A 551 -26.20 -11.12 6.25
CA TYR A 551 -25.54 -11.15 7.55
C TYR A 551 -25.93 -9.98 8.46
N ALA A 552 -26.08 -10.27 9.75
CA ALA A 552 -26.36 -9.26 10.75
C ALA A 552 -25.14 -8.34 10.97
N GLU A 553 -25.24 -7.10 10.49
CA GLU A 553 -24.22 -6.06 10.61
C GLU A 553 -23.85 -5.71 12.07
N VAL A 554 -22.64 -5.15 12.24
CA VAL A 554 -22.13 -4.63 13.52
C VAL A 554 -22.73 -3.23 13.79
N PRO A 555 -23.42 -3.03 14.93
CA PRO A 555 -23.94 -1.72 15.31
C PRO A 555 -22.84 -0.68 15.50
N GLU A 556 -23.07 0.57 15.08
CA GLU A 556 -22.10 1.66 15.24
C GLU A 556 -21.67 1.88 16.70
N TRP A 557 -22.58 1.64 17.65
CA TRP A 557 -22.29 1.82 19.08
C TRP A 557 -21.24 0.84 19.63
N TRP A 558 -20.99 -0.32 18.98
CA TRP A 558 -19.89 -1.21 19.38
C TRP A 558 -18.53 -0.54 19.16
N TYR A 559 -18.39 0.18 18.04
CA TYR A 559 -17.19 0.93 17.71
C TYR A 559 -17.05 2.21 18.55
N VAL A 560 -18.15 2.93 18.82
CA VAL A 560 -18.14 4.10 19.71
C VAL A 560 -17.77 3.70 21.15
N LEU A 561 -18.28 2.57 21.66
CA LEU A 561 -17.92 2.04 22.97
C LEU A 561 -16.44 1.61 23.01
N CYS A 562 -15.96 0.93 21.97
CA CYS A 562 -14.54 0.58 21.83
C CYS A 562 -13.64 1.82 21.83
N LEU A 563 -14.02 2.88 21.10
CA LEU A 563 -13.32 4.17 21.09
C LEU A 563 -13.29 4.82 22.48
N ALA A 564 -14.42 4.84 23.18
CA ALA A 564 -14.52 5.43 24.53
C ALA A 564 -13.66 4.68 25.55
N ILE A 565 -13.63 3.35 25.50
CA ILE A 565 -12.77 2.50 26.35
C ILE A 565 -11.28 2.76 26.03
N ALA A 566 -10.92 2.83 24.75
CA ALA A 566 -9.54 3.11 24.34
C ALA A 566 -9.06 4.50 24.78
N ILE A 567 -9.92 5.53 24.69
CA ILE A 567 -9.64 6.88 25.22
C ILE A 567 -9.46 6.82 26.75
N ALA A 568 -10.34 6.11 27.47
CA ALA A 568 -10.26 5.98 28.92
C ALA A 568 -8.97 5.29 29.37
N PHE A 569 -8.51 4.24 28.67
CA PHE A 569 -7.21 3.61 28.94
C PHE A 569 -6.04 4.54 28.62
N GLY A 570 -6.09 5.28 27.50
CA GLY A 570 -5.02 6.21 27.12
C GLY A 570 -4.85 7.36 28.12
N VAL A 571 -5.96 7.97 28.54
CA VAL A 571 -5.97 9.00 29.59
C VAL A 571 -5.49 8.43 30.92
N SER A 572 -5.96 7.23 31.32
CA SER A 572 -5.52 6.58 32.57
C SER A 572 -4.02 6.26 32.58
N GLY A 573 -3.45 5.82 31.46
CA GLY A 573 -2.02 5.54 31.33
C GLY A 573 -1.14 6.79 31.41
N ILE A 574 -1.62 7.92 30.87
CA ILE A 574 -0.92 9.21 30.93
C ILE A 574 -0.99 9.83 32.34
N VAL A 575 -2.16 9.77 33.00
CA VAL A 575 -2.39 10.41 34.32
C VAL A 575 -1.89 9.56 35.50
N GLY A 576 -1.91 8.23 35.38
CA GLY A 576 -1.57 7.32 36.47
C GLY A 576 -0.07 7.21 36.78
N TRP A 577 0.80 7.77 35.94
CA TRP A 577 2.26 7.73 36.04
C TRP A 577 2.86 9.06 35.65
N ASP A 578 4.11 9.33 36.07
CA ASP A 578 4.75 10.63 35.86
C ASP A 578 5.32 10.78 34.43
N THR A 579 4.40 10.85 33.47
CA THR A 579 4.67 11.01 32.04
C THR A 579 5.02 12.44 31.63
N HIS A 580 4.98 13.39 32.58
CA HIS A 580 5.09 14.84 32.36
C HIS A 580 4.26 15.35 31.15
N THR A 581 3.13 14.69 30.84
CA THR A 581 2.36 14.86 29.60
C THR A 581 0.91 15.20 29.91
N THR A 582 0.31 16.14 29.18
CA THR A 582 -1.12 16.46 29.34
C THR A 582 -2.01 15.42 28.62
N PRO A 583 -3.16 15.00 29.18
CA PRO A 583 -4.08 14.09 28.50
C PRO A 583 -4.65 14.59 27.16
N GLY A 584 -4.47 15.88 26.85
CA GLY A 584 -4.88 16.48 25.58
C GLY A 584 -4.23 15.83 24.34
N VAL A 585 -3.06 15.17 24.49
CA VAL A 585 -2.40 14.42 23.40
C VAL A 585 -3.31 13.35 22.79
N VAL A 586 -4.19 12.72 23.58
CA VAL A 586 -5.14 11.72 23.10
C VAL A 586 -6.18 12.37 22.17
N PHE A 587 -6.73 13.51 22.59
CA PHE A 587 -7.80 14.21 21.88
C PHE A 587 -7.31 14.93 20.61
N TRP A 588 -6.13 15.57 20.66
CA TRP A 588 -5.55 16.21 19.48
C TRP A 588 -4.96 15.20 18.48
N GLY A 589 -4.39 14.09 18.94
CA GLY A 589 -4.04 12.96 18.09
C GLY A 589 -5.28 12.40 17.36
N LEU A 590 -6.37 12.17 18.09
CA LEU A 590 -7.66 11.80 17.49
C LEU A 590 -8.16 12.82 16.45
N ALA A 591 -8.05 14.12 16.73
CA ALA A 591 -8.45 15.16 15.78
C ALA A 591 -7.64 15.09 14.47
N LEU A 592 -6.32 14.87 14.55
CA LEU A 592 -5.46 14.66 13.38
C LEU A 592 -5.89 13.42 12.58
N CYS A 593 -6.16 12.30 13.26
CA CYS A 593 -6.64 11.08 12.63
C CYS A 593 -7.98 11.30 11.90
N VAL A 594 -8.97 11.92 12.54
CA VAL A 594 -10.31 12.16 11.96
C VAL A 594 -10.26 12.99 10.66
N VAL A 595 -9.32 13.93 10.54
CA VAL A 595 -9.13 14.73 9.33
C VAL A 595 -8.56 13.90 8.17
N PHE A 596 -7.62 13.00 8.44
CA PHE A 596 -6.84 12.32 7.40
C PHE A 596 -7.29 10.88 7.07
N VAL A 597 -7.97 10.17 7.98
CA VAL A 597 -8.28 8.73 7.83
C VAL A 597 -9.13 8.40 6.59
N ILE A 598 -10.10 9.26 6.23
CA ILE A 598 -10.90 9.07 5.00
C ILE A 598 -10.07 9.39 3.74
N PRO A 599 -9.41 10.56 3.60
CA PRO A 599 -8.49 10.84 2.49
C PRO A 599 -7.41 9.77 2.25
N VAL A 600 -6.64 9.40 3.29
CA VAL A 600 -5.56 8.40 3.19
C VAL A 600 -6.15 7.02 2.89
N GLY A 601 -7.24 6.64 3.56
CA GLY A 601 -7.91 5.36 3.34
C GLY A 601 -8.43 5.18 1.91
N ILE A 602 -9.02 6.22 1.30
CA ILE A 602 -9.46 6.19 -0.11
C ILE A 602 -8.27 5.97 -1.04
N ILE A 603 -7.16 6.68 -0.81
CA ILE A 603 -5.95 6.53 -1.63
C ILE A 603 -5.35 5.13 -1.50
N LYS A 604 -5.23 4.58 -0.28
CA LYS A 604 -4.73 3.20 -0.10
C LYS A 604 -5.66 2.16 -0.74
N ALA A 605 -6.96 2.33 -0.59
CA ALA A 605 -7.96 1.40 -1.14
C ALA A 605 -7.97 1.35 -2.69
N MET A 606 -7.67 2.47 -3.37
CA MET A 606 -7.63 2.54 -4.84
C MET A 606 -6.24 2.27 -5.44
N THR A 607 -5.17 2.69 -4.76
CA THR A 607 -3.79 2.66 -5.33
C THR A 607 -2.91 1.56 -4.75
N GLY A 608 -3.25 1.02 -3.58
CA GLY A 608 -2.41 0.13 -2.78
C GLY A 608 -1.44 0.83 -1.82
N ILE A 609 -1.21 2.15 -1.98
CA ILE A 609 -0.13 2.90 -1.29
C ILE A 609 -0.70 3.69 -0.09
N GLU A 610 -0.02 3.62 1.06
CA GLU A 610 -0.46 4.25 2.32
C GLU A 610 0.31 5.52 2.65
N VAL A 611 -0.34 6.69 2.64
CA VAL A 611 0.29 7.95 3.05
C VAL A 611 0.47 7.99 4.58
N THR A 612 1.68 7.74 5.06
CA THR A 612 2.00 7.73 6.50
C THR A 612 1.95 9.12 7.13
N LEU A 613 1.18 9.27 8.21
CA LEU A 613 1.06 10.51 8.99
C LEU A 613 2.20 10.72 10.00
N ASN A 614 3.21 9.85 10.03
CA ASN A 614 4.32 9.84 11.00
C ASN A 614 4.94 11.24 11.19
N VAL A 615 5.47 11.83 10.12
CA VAL A 615 6.14 13.15 10.15
C VAL A 615 5.15 14.29 10.45
N LEU A 616 3.89 14.20 10.01
CA LEU A 616 2.88 15.21 10.35
C LEU A 616 2.54 15.19 11.84
N ALA A 617 2.43 14.01 12.43
CA ALA A 617 2.14 13.87 13.85
C ALA A 617 3.34 14.32 14.72
N GLU A 618 4.57 14.07 14.27
CA GLU A 618 5.79 14.63 14.87
C GLU A 618 5.83 16.17 14.77
N PHE A 619 5.56 16.73 13.58
CA PHE A 619 5.56 18.17 13.33
C PHE A 619 4.48 18.91 14.14
N VAL A 620 3.24 18.41 14.17
CA VAL A 620 2.14 19.06 14.91
C VAL A 620 2.32 18.84 16.42
N GLY A 621 2.67 17.63 16.86
CA GLY A 621 2.91 17.31 18.26
C GLY A 621 4.06 18.14 18.84
N GLY A 622 5.25 18.08 18.22
CA GLY A 622 6.42 18.83 18.67
C GLY A 622 6.25 20.35 18.61
N SER A 623 5.36 20.87 17.74
CA SER A 623 5.04 22.30 17.71
C SER A 623 4.07 22.72 18.83
N TRP A 624 3.34 21.78 19.41
CA TRP A 624 2.40 22.03 20.51
C TRP A 624 3.01 21.78 21.89
N VAL A 625 3.96 20.84 22.00
CA VAL A 625 4.71 20.50 23.22
C VAL A 625 6.23 20.60 23.00
N ASP A 626 6.68 21.77 22.51
CA ASP A 626 8.10 22.08 22.27
C ASP A 626 8.95 21.84 23.53
N GLY A 627 10.10 21.18 23.36
CA GLY A 627 10.99 20.77 24.44
C GLY A 627 10.66 19.43 25.11
N ASN A 628 9.47 18.85 24.89
CA ASN A 628 9.02 17.61 25.55
C ASN A 628 8.80 16.46 24.54
N ALA A 629 9.84 15.64 24.37
CA ALA A 629 9.82 14.46 23.50
C ALA A 629 8.84 13.36 23.93
N LEU A 630 8.55 13.19 25.23
CA LEU A 630 7.60 12.19 25.70
C LEU A 630 6.17 12.56 25.30
N ALA A 631 5.77 13.82 25.55
CA ALA A 631 4.47 14.33 25.14
C ALA A 631 4.30 14.29 23.62
N MET A 632 5.36 14.59 22.85
CA MET A 632 5.37 14.43 21.39
C MET A 632 5.16 12.96 20.99
N ASN A 633 5.87 12.01 21.61
CA ASN A 633 5.72 10.58 21.32
C ASN A 633 4.31 10.03 21.62
N TYR A 634 3.65 10.53 22.66
CA TYR A 634 2.23 10.24 22.90
C TYR A 634 1.32 10.82 21.82
N PHE A 635 1.49 12.10 21.48
CA PHE A 635 0.73 12.74 20.40
C PHE A 635 0.89 11.98 19.08
N LYS A 636 2.14 11.63 18.74
CA LYS A 636 2.53 10.81 17.59
C LYS A 636 1.79 9.48 17.58
N SER A 637 1.73 8.78 18.71
CA SER A 637 1.01 7.52 18.82
C SER A 637 -0.50 7.68 18.61
N PHE A 638 -1.15 8.61 19.31
CA PHE A 638 -2.59 8.82 19.16
C PHE A 638 -2.99 9.47 17.82
N GLY A 639 -2.07 10.15 17.13
CA GLY A 639 -2.27 10.73 15.79
C GLY A 639 -2.03 9.74 14.66
N TYR A 640 -0.82 9.22 14.54
CA TYR A 640 -0.40 8.34 13.44
C TYR A 640 -0.94 6.92 13.59
N VAL A 641 -0.72 6.28 14.74
CA VAL A 641 -1.02 4.84 14.92
C VAL A 641 -2.53 4.59 14.86
N THR A 642 -3.35 5.48 15.43
CA THR A 642 -4.82 5.44 15.28
C THR A 642 -5.25 5.42 13.81
N CYS A 643 -4.62 6.23 12.95
CA CYS A 643 -4.96 6.31 11.54
C CYS A 643 -4.53 5.04 10.79
N ALA A 644 -3.28 4.60 10.99
CA ALA A 644 -2.75 3.37 10.39
C ALA A 644 -3.58 2.14 10.79
N HIS A 645 -3.80 1.93 12.09
CA HIS A 645 -4.64 0.83 12.60
C HIS A 645 -6.08 0.91 12.08
N ALA A 646 -6.66 2.11 11.94
CA ALA A 646 -8.01 2.26 11.39
C ALA A 646 -8.09 1.86 9.91
N ILE A 647 -7.06 2.21 9.13
CA ILE A 647 -6.92 1.85 7.71
C ILE A 647 -6.67 0.35 7.55
N TRP A 648 -5.82 -0.25 8.41
CA TRP A 648 -5.53 -1.69 8.37
C TRP A 648 -6.76 -2.52 8.75
N PHE A 649 -7.53 -2.10 9.75
CA PHE A 649 -8.82 -2.72 10.07
C PHE A 649 -9.84 -2.58 8.94
N CYS A 650 -9.83 -1.46 8.19
CA CYS A 650 -10.67 -1.32 6.99
C CYS A 650 -10.26 -2.29 5.85
N ASN A 651 -8.97 -2.60 5.71
CA ASN A 651 -8.50 -3.65 4.80
C ASN A 651 -9.06 -5.02 5.20
N ASP A 652 -8.93 -5.42 6.47
CA ASP A 652 -9.46 -6.68 6.99
C ASP A 652 -11.00 -6.77 6.87
N LEU A 653 -11.71 -5.65 7.05
CA LEU A 653 -13.15 -5.59 6.81
C LEU A 653 -13.50 -5.77 5.33
N LYS A 654 -12.70 -5.22 4.40
CA LYS A 654 -12.88 -5.48 2.96
C LYS A 654 -12.57 -6.95 2.62
N LEU A 655 -11.51 -7.52 3.18
CA LEU A 655 -11.16 -8.94 3.08
C LEU A 655 -12.34 -9.81 3.51
N ALA A 656 -12.91 -9.56 4.69
CA ALA A 656 -14.09 -10.25 5.21
C ALA A 656 -15.36 -10.05 4.34
N HIS A 657 -15.59 -8.84 3.83
CA HIS A 657 -16.69 -8.51 2.90
C HIS A 657 -16.56 -9.25 1.56
N TYR A 658 -15.34 -9.42 1.05
CA TYR A 658 -15.07 -10.19 -0.17
C TYR A 658 -15.24 -11.70 0.04
N VAL A 659 -14.87 -12.27 1.19
CA VAL A 659 -15.06 -13.71 1.48
C VAL A 659 -16.40 -14.05 2.16
N LYS A 660 -17.24 -13.04 2.43
CA LYS A 660 -18.56 -13.16 3.06
C LYS A 660 -18.51 -13.86 4.43
N ILE A 661 -17.62 -13.37 5.29
CA ILE A 661 -17.62 -13.67 6.72
C ILE A 661 -18.67 -12.76 7.42
N PRO A 662 -19.50 -13.28 8.35
CA PRO A 662 -20.46 -12.46 9.09
C PRO A 662 -19.75 -11.32 9.88
N PRO A 663 -20.10 -10.03 9.69
CA PRO A 663 -19.33 -8.89 10.23
C PRO A 663 -19.10 -8.93 11.75
N ARG A 664 -20.06 -9.45 12.52
CA ARG A 664 -19.94 -9.63 13.98
C ARG A 664 -18.89 -10.66 14.39
N GLN A 665 -18.70 -11.71 13.58
CA GLN A 665 -17.65 -12.71 13.80
C GLN A 665 -16.28 -12.13 13.47
N THR A 666 -16.17 -11.36 12.37
CA THR A 666 -14.96 -10.59 12.03
C THR A 666 -14.53 -9.66 13.17
N PHE A 667 -15.47 -8.81 13.65
CA PHE A 667 -15.21 -7.89 14.76
C PHE A 667 -14.75 -8.61 16.03
N ALA A 668 -15.45 -9.67 16.45
CA ALA A 668 -15.08 -10.44 17.63
C ALA A 668 -13.71 -11.10 17.49
N ALA A 669 -13.42 -11.72 16.34
CA ALA A 669 -12.15 -12.39 16.08
C ALA A 669 -10.96 -11.42 16.13
N GLN A 670 -11.08 -10.27 15.47
CA GLN A 670 -10.04 -9.26 15.50
C GLN A 670 -9.87 -8.65 16.91
N MET A 671 -10.96 -8.28 17.60
CA MET A 671 -10.88 -7.69 18.95
C MET A 671 -10.20 -8.64 19.96
N ILE A 672 -10.55 -9.93 19.93
CA ILE A 672 -9.97 -10.94 20.84
C ILE A 672 -8.51 -11.25 20.47
N ALA A 673 -8.18 -11.36 19.17
CA ALA A 673 -6.81 -11.52 18.71
C ALA A 673 -5.93 -10.31 19.09
N THR A 674 -6.46 -9.09 19.03
CA THR A 674 -5.77 -7.86 19.48
C THR A 674 -5.48 -7.90 20.97
N PHE A 675 -6.48 -8.26 21.79
CA PHE A 675 -6.33 -8.35 23.24
C PHE A 675 -5.25 -9.36 23.63
N LEU A 676 -5.31 -10.55 23.04
CA LEU A 676 -4.39 -11.66 23.32
C LEU A 676 -2.97 -11.33 22.83
N SER A 677 -2.80 -10.86 21.60
CA SER A 677 -1.49 -10.45 21.07
C SER A 677 -0.89 -9.30 21.88
N THR A 678 -1.67 -8.31 22.29
CA THR A 678 -1.18 -7.20 23.14
C THR A 678 -0.63 -7.72 24.47
N ILE A 679 -1.34 -8.63 25.15
CA ILE A 679 -0.87 -9.24 26.41
C ILE A 679 0.43 -10.05 26.20
N ILE A 680 0.51 -10.84 25.13
CA ILE A 680 1.72 -11.62 24.81
C ILE A 680 2.91 -10.70 24.50
N CYS A 681 2.71 -9.64 23.71
CA CYS A 681 3.75 -8.66 23.39
C CYS A 681 4.27 -7.96 24.66
N ILE A 682 3.39 -7.55 25.57
CA ILE A 682 3.77 -6.95 26.86
C ILE A 682 4.52 -7.96 27.74
N GLY A 683 4.08 -9.23 27.78
CA GLY A 683 4.76 -10.28 28.52
C GLY A 683 6.20 -10.50 28.03
N VAL A 684 6.41 -10.60 26.71
CA VAL A 684 7.74 -10.75 26.11
C VAL A 684 8.57 -9.47 26.26
N LEU A 685 7.97 -8.27 26.19
CA LEU A 685 8.65 -6.99 26.43
C LEU A 685 9.21 -6.92 27.86
N ASN A 686 8.43 -7.31 28.88
CA ASN A 686 8.90 -7.36 30.26
C ASN A 686 9.97 -8.44 30.49
N PHE A 687 9.90 -9.57 29.79
CA PHE A 687 10.97 -10.56 29.79
C PHE A 687 12.26 -10.01 29.16
N GLN A 688 12.16 -9.31 28.02
CA GLN A 688 13.30 -8.66 27.36
C GLN A 688 13.96 -7.61 28.28
N MET A 689 13.16 -6.77 28.95
CA MET A 689 13.68 -5.72 29.86
C MET A 689 14.29 -6.30 31.15
N ASN A 690 13.61 -7.24 31.81
CA ASN A 690 13.96 -7.67 33.17
C ASN A 690 14.78 -8.97 33.26
N SER A 691 15.01 -9.67 32.14
CA SER A 691 15.73 -10.97 32.14
C SER A 691 16.88 -11.08 31.14
N ILE A 692 17.06 -10.11 30.22
CA ILE A 692 18.16 -10.11 29.25
C ILE A 692 19.22 -9.09 29.65
N ASN A 693 20.33 -9.59 30.21
CA ASN A 693 21.47 -8.75 30.56
C ASN A 693 22.04 -8.00 29.35
N ASN A 694 22.34 -6.72 29.53
CA ASN A 694 22.91 -5.84 28.51
C ASN A 694 22.06 -5.70 27.22
N VAL A 695 20.74 -5.87 27.31
CA VAL A 695 19.82 -5.60 26.19
C VAL A 695 19.96 -4.15 25.67
N CYS A 696 19.79 -3.94 24.36
CA CYS A 696 20.00 -2.65 23.69
C CYS A 696 21.42 -2.06 23.80
N THR A 697 22.44 -2.89 24.06
CA THR A 697 23.86 -2.54 23.96
C THR A 697 24.55 -3.30 22.81
N PRO A 698 25.75 -2.89 22.35
CA PRO A 698 26.56 -3.68 21.41
C PRO A 698 26.94 -5.08 21.94
N GLN A 699 26.94 -5.28 23.26
CA GLN A 699 27.26 -6.52 23.95
C GLN A 699 26.00 -7.38 24.26
N ALA A 700 24.83 -6.99 23.74
CA ALA A 700 23.58 -7.70 23.95
C ALA A 700 23.64 -9.14 23.43
N GLN A 701 23.18 -10.09 24.24
CA GLN A 701 23.00 -11.48 23.82
C GLN A 701 22.07 -11.56 22.60
N TYR A 702 22.32 -12.54 21.73
CA TYR A 702 21.53 -12.83 20.52
C TYR A 702 21.41 -11.69 19.46
N LYS A 703 22.24 -10.64 19.57
CA LYS A 703 22.21 -9.41 18.74
C LYS A 703 20.97 -8.53 18.95
N LEU A 704 20.49 -8.43 20.19
CA LEU A 704 19.36 -7.58 20.59
C LEU A 704 19.81 -6.12 20.82
N THR A 705 20.33 -5.48 19.76
CA THR A 705 20.97 -4.14 19.77
C THR A 705 20.01 -2.96 19.62
N CYS A 706 18.71 -3.22 19.41
CA CYS A 706 17.63 -2.24 19.40
C CYS A 706 17.78 -1.07 18.38
N PRO A 707 18.07 -1.33 17.08
CA PRO A 707 18.28 -0.28 16.08
C PRO A 707 17.01 0.58 15.82
N GLY A 708 15.82 -0.01 15.89
CA GLY A 708 14.56 0.73 15.78
C GLY A 708 14.34 1.71 16.94
N VAL A 709 14.68 1.29 18.17
CA VAL A 709 14.60 2.12 19.38
C VAL A 709 15.55 3.33 19.29
N ASN A 710 16.80 3.11 18.87
CA ASN A 710 17.78 4.19 18.63
C ASN A 710 17.26 5.22 17.61
N THR A 711 16.64 4.73 16.52
CA THR A 711 16.07 5.60 15.47
C THR A 711 14.86 6.37 15.99
N PHE A 712 13.97 5.72 16.76
CA PHE A 712 12.82 6.36 17.37
C PHE A 712 13.22 7.42 18.39
N PHE A 713 14.21 7.17 19.26
CA PHE A 713 14.77 8.18 20.17
C PHE A 713 15.37 9.37 19.42
N THR A 714 16.17 9.12 18.38
CA THR A 714 16.75 10.18 17.54
C THR A 714 15.67 11.07 16.93
N ALA A 715 14.59 10.49 16.41
CA ALA A 715 13.44 11.23 15.90
C ALA A 715 12.66 11.96 17.01
N SER A 716 12.50 11.33 18.18
CA SER A 716 11.89 11.93 19.39
C SER A 716 12.58 13.23 19.78
N VAL A 717 13.91 13.23 19.72
CA VAL A 717 14.74 14.38 20.09
C VAL A 717 14.79 15.44 18.99
N LEU A 718 14.89 15.04 17.73
CA LEU A 718 14.84 15.98 16.60
C LEU A 718 13.51 16.77 16.59
N TRP A 719 12.39 16.05 16.68
CA TRP A 719 11.05 16.64 16.53
C TRP A 719 10.40 17.12 17.82
N GLY A 720 10.73 16.53 18.98
CA GLY A 720 10.12 16.88 20.26
C GLY A 720 11.03 17.72 21.17
N THR A 721 12.28 17.30 21.36
CA THR A 721 13.23 18.02 22.24
C THR A 721 13.76 19.31 21.60
N VAL A 722 14.44 19.23 20.45
CA VAL A 722 14.90 20.43 19.72
C VAL A 722 13.69 21.19 19.15
N GLY A 723 12.68 20.46 18.69
CA GLY A 723 11.36 20.99 18.35
C GLY A 723 11.26 21.55 16.91
N PRO A 724 10.08 21.46 16.27
CA PRO A 724 9.93 21.87 14.87
C PRO A 724 10.04 23.39 14.71
N ALA A 725 9.76 24.15 15.77
CA ALA A 725 9.91 25.60 15.81
C ALA A 725 11.36 26.07 15.56
N LYS A 726 12.36 25.33 16.06
CA LYS A 726 13.79 25.67 15.90
C LYS A 726 14.38 25.14 14.60
N ILE A 727 13.84 24.04 14.05
CA ILE A 727 14.35 23.39 12.84
C ILE A 727 13.67 23.91 11.56
N PHE A 728 12.34 24.08 11.60
CA PHE A 728 11.48 24.44 10.45
C PHE A 728 10.67 25.73 10.65
N GLY A 729 10.54 26.23 11.89
CA GLY A 729 9.86 27.51 12.17
C GLY A 729 10.59 28.72 11.55
N HIS A 730 10.06 29.93 11.72
CA HIS A 730 10.47 31.12 10.93
C HIS A 730 11.98 31.48 10.97
N LYS A 731 12.70 31.11 12.03
CA LYS A 731 14.16 31.30 12.17
C LYS A 731 15.00 30.03 11.96
N GLY A 732 14.35 28.90 11.70
CA GLY A 732 15.01 27.59 11.62
C GLY A 732 15.85 27.41 10.35
N GLN A 733 16.72 26.40 10.38
CA GLN A 733 17.64 26.16 9.26
C GLN A 733 16.91 25.69 7.99
N TYR A 734 15.78 24.99 8.10
CA TYR A 734 15.10 24.33 6.98
C TYR A 734 13.73 24.91 6.65
N SER A 735 13.40 26.13 7.11
CA SER A 735 12.04 26.70 6.99
C SER A 735 11.51 26.76 5.56
N GLN A 736 12.39 26.91 4.56
CA GLN A 736 11.98 26.94 3.16
C GLN A 736 11.43 25.58 2.68
N THR A 737 11.75 24.46 3.33
CA THR A 737 11.18 23.14 3.00
C THR A 737 9.66 23.07 3.25
N LEU A 738 9.12 23.95 4.10
CA LEU A 738 7.67 24.12 4.29
C LEU A 738 6.96 24.57 3.01
N ILE A 739 7.67 25.02 1.97
CA ILE A 739 7.12 25.23 0.61
C ILE A 739 6.50 23.94 0.03
N GLY A 740 6.85 22.76 0.57
CA GLY A 740 6.14 21.52 0.30
C GLY A 740 4.63 21.66 0.49
N PHE A 741 4.16 22.28 1.59
CA PHE A 741 2.73 22.42 1.87
C PHE A 741 1.94 23.13 0.73
N PRO A 742 2.28 24.34 0.25
CA PRO A 742 1.61 24.92 -0.91
C PRO A 742 1.91 24.17 -2.22
N LEU A 743 3.12 23.63 -2.41
CA LEU A 743 3.48 22.84 -3.60
C LEU A 743 2.57 21.62 -3.78
N GLY A 744 2.22 20.93 -2.69
CA GLY A 744 1.27 19.82 -2.68
C GLY A 744 -0.12 20.20 -3.20
N VAL A 745 -0.62 21.39 -2.84
CA VAL A 745 -1.89 21.93 -3.36
C VAL A 745 -1.76 22.23 -4.86
N VAL A 746 -0.69 22.92 -5.26
CA VAL A 746 -0.44 23.33 -6.65
C VAL A 746 -0.37 22.12 -7.58
N ILE A 747 0.36 21.07 -7.21
CA ILE A 747 0.51 19.86 -8.04
C ILE A 747 -0.85 19.18 -8.29
N VAL A 748 -1.70 19.05 -7.26
CA VAL A 748 -3.05 18.48 -7.43
C VAL A 748 -3.92 19.39 -8.30
N VAL A 749 -3.91 20.71 -8.07
CA VAL A 749 -4.71 21.67 -8.84
C VAL A 749 -4.29 21.69 -10.32
N VAL A 750 -3.00 21.59 -10.61
CA VAL A 750 -2.47 21.52 -11.99
C VAL A 750 -2.89 20.22 -12.68
N ILE A 751 -2.72 19.04 -12.05
CA ILE A 751 -3.10 17.75 -12.65
C ILE A 751 -4.63 17.63 -12.80
N TRP A 752 -5.40 18.15 -11.85
CA TRP A 752 -6.86 18.24 -11.94
C TRP A 752 -7.31 19.20 -13.06
N GLY A 753 -6.67 20.36 -13.17
CA GLY A 753 -6.92 21.35 -14.22
C GLY A 753 -6.59 20.82 -15.61
N LEU A 754 -5.48 20.07 -15.75
CA LEU A 754 -5.08 19.41 -16.98
C LEU A 754 -6.14 18.40 -17.43
N ASN A 755 -6.55 17.49 -16.54
CA ASN A 755 -7.61 16.52 -16.78
C ASN A 755 -8.95 17.18 -17.16
N LYS A 756 -9.30 18.30 -16.53
CA LYS A 756 -10.50 19.07 -16.87
C LYS A 756 -10.39 19.82 -18.20
N ARG A 757 -9.20 20.28 -18.59
CA ARG A 757 -8.98 21.07 -19.82
C ARG A 757 -8.81 20.21 -21.07
N PHE A 758 -8.29 18.98 -20.91
CA PHE A 758 -8.02 18.03 -21.98
C PHE A 758 -8.65 16.65 -21.68
N PRO A 759 -9.99 16.53 -21.59
CA PRO A 759 -10.65 15.28 -21.21
C PRO A 759 -10.44 14.13 -22.21
N LYS A 760 -9.97 14.41 -23.43
CA LYS A 760 -9.57 13.41 -24.43
C LYS A 760 -8.17 12.81 -24.21
N TRP A 761 -7.40 13.31 -23.23
CA TRP A 761 -6.07 12.77 -22.90
C TRP A 761 -6.21 11.61 -21.92
N THR A 762 -6.52 10.43 -22.43
CA THR A 762 -6.75 9.20 -21.66
C THR A 762 -5.58 8.84 -20.72
N TRP A 763 -4.34 9.20 -21.08
CA TRP A 763 -3.15 9.05 -20.24
C TRP A 763 -3.11 9.99 -19.03
N ALA A 764 -3.68 11.20 -19.14
CA ALA A 764 -3.69 12.17 -18.03
C ALA A 764 -4.57 11.70 -16.86
N ARG A 765 -5.57 10.86 -17.13
CA ARG A 765 -6.42 10.19 -16.13
C ARG A 765 -5.63 9.19 -15.27
N GLN A 766 -4.52 8.67 -15.78
CA GLN A 766 -3.64 7.76 -15.06
C GLN A 766 -2.60 8.48 -14.17
N LEU A 767 -2.57 9.82 -14.15
CA LEU A 767 -1.73 10.61 -13.24
C LEU A 767 -2.40 10.76 -11.86
N HIS A 768 -1.79 10.18 -10.82
CA HIS A 768 -2.29 10.27 -9.44
C HIS A 768 -1.35 11.15 -8.60
N PRO A 769 -1.67 12.45 -8.37
CA PRO A 769 -0.72 13.44 -7.84
C PRO A 769 -0.13 13.08 -6.48
N VAL A 770 -0.91 12.43 -5.61
CA VAL A 770 -0.44 12.00 -4.29
C VAL A 770 0.57 10.85 -4.37
N VAL A 771 0.49 9.99 -5.39
CA VAL A 771 1.42 8.86 -5.58
C VAL A 771 2.72 9.32 -6.25
N ILE A 772 2.65 10.34 -7.10
CA ILE A 772 3.85 11.05 -7.59
C ILE A 772 4.58 11.70 -6.40
N LEU A 773 3.88 12.36 -5.49
CA LEU A 773 4.51 12.89 -4.28
C LEU A 773 5.01 11.79 -3.32
N TYR A 774 4.37 10.62 -3.30
CA TYR A 774 4.84 9.45 -2.56
C TYR A 774 6.18 8.93 -3.06
N GLY A 775 6.43 8.96 -4.38
CA GLY A 775 7.76 8.66 -4.91
C GLY A 775 8.85 9.59 -4.39
N GLY A 776 8.49 10.80 -3.98
CA GLY A 776 9.44 11.76 -3.38
C GLY A 776 9.86 11.46 -1.93
N ILE A 777 9.16 10.56 -1.23
CA ILE A 777 9.47 10.21 0.17
C ILE A 777 10.25 8.89 0.32
N VAL A 778 10.94 8.44 -0.74
CA VAL A 778 11.68 7.16 -0.78
C VAL A 778 13.13 7.28 -0.26
N TRP A 779 13.67 8.49 -0.14
CA TRP A 779 15.06 8.72 0.23
C TRP A 779 15.36 8.36 1.70
N ALA A 780 16.66 8.30 2.05
CA ALA A 780 17.16 8.24 3.43
C ALA A 780 16.61 7.06 4.28
N PRO A 781 17.18 5.84 4.22
CA PRO A 781 18.39 5.44 3.49
C PRO A 781 18.11 4.80 2.12
N TYR A 782 16.85 4.53 1.78
CA TYR A 782 16.50 3.90 0.50
C TYR A 782 16.65 4.88 -0.67
N ASN A 783 16.51 4.38 -1.90
CA ASN A 783 16.75 5.11 -3.14
C ASN A 783 16.03 4.45 -4.32
N MET A 784 16.30 4.90 -5.56
CA MET A 784 15.57 4.47 -6.75
C MET A 784 15.70 2.97 -7.07
N SER A 785 16.75 2.30 -6.58
CA SER A 785 16.93 0.85 -6.69
C SER A 785 15.80 0.04 -6.05
N TYR A 786 15.13 0.59 -5.03
CA TYR A 786 14.01 -0.02 -4.30
C TYR A 786 12.64 0.26 -4.96
N VAL A 787 12.62 0.87 -6.14
CA VAL A 787 11.38 1.23 -6.86
C VAL A 787 11.46 0.88 -8.35
N TRP A 788 12.54 1.23 -9.04
CA TRP A 788 12.69 0.98 -10.48
C TRP A 788 12.40 -0.48 -10.91
N PRO A 789 12.90 -1.54 -10.23
CA PRO A 789 12.68 -2.93 -10.64
C PRO A 789 11.21 -3.36 -10.69
N SER A 790 10.35 -2.74 -9.88
CA SER A 790 8.92 -3.03 -9.86
C SER A 790 8.21 -2.58 -11.16
N VAL A 791 8.72 -1.56 -11.85
CA VAL A 791 8.08 -0.96 -13.03
C VAL A 791 8.00 -1.92 -14.24
N PRO A 792 9.09 -2.54 -14.73
CA PRO A 792 9.00 -3.45 -15.88
C PRO A 792 8.19 -4.72 -15.55
N ILE A 793 8.22 -5.19 -14.31
CA ILE A 793 7.48 -6.39 -13.88
C ILE A 793 5.98 -6.09 -13.74
N ALA A 794 5.62 -4.92 -13.20
CA ALA A 794 4.24 -4.46 -13.16
C ALA A 794 3.68 -4.22 -14.57
N TYR A 795 4.49 -3.69 -15.50
CA TYR A 795 4.11 -3.59 -16.91
C TYR A 795 3.87 -4.97 -17.54
N PHE A 796 4.78 -5.92 -17.32
CA PHE A 796 4.64 -7.28 -17.84
C PHE A 796 3.38 -7.99 -17.30
N SER A 797 3.08 -7.84 -16.01
CA SER A 797 1.85 -8.40 -15.42
C SER A 797 0.58 -7.65 -15.86
N TRP A 798 0.44 -6.38 -15.51
CA TRP A 798 -0.81 -5.64 -15.63
C TRP A 798 -1.14 -5.13 -17.04
N ILE A 799 -0.14 -4.97 -17.92
CA ILE A 799 -0.36 -4.48 -19.29
C ILE A 799 -0.18 -5.61 -20.29
N TYR A 800 0.93 -6.35 -20.26
CA TYR A 800 1.18 -7.40 -21.25
C TYR A 800 0.35 -8.68 -20.98
N LEU A 801 0.46 -9.29 -19.79
CA LEU A 801 -0.24 -10.52 -19.47
C LEU A 801 -1.75 -10.33 -19.29
N LYS A 802 -2.20 -9.30 -18.54
CA LYS A 802 -3.63 -9.06 -18.29
C LYS A 802 -4.42 -8.89 -19.60
N THR A 803 -3.96 -8.00 -20.48
CA THR A 803 -4.66 -7.67 -21.74
C THR A 803 -4.64 -8.80 -22.78
N ARG A 804 -3.55 -9.60 -22.84
CA ARG A 804 -3.39 -10.64 -23.89
C ARG A 804 -3.73 -12.06 -23.44
N TYR A 805 -3.63 -12.34 -22.14
CA TYR A 805 -3.73 -13.68 -21.56
C TYR A 805 -4.49 -13.63 -20.23
N LEU A 806 -5.62 -12.92 -20.21
CA LEU A 806 -6.42 -12.66 -19.00
C LEU A 806 -6.70 -13.91 -18.16
N GLY A 807 -7.08 -15.03 -18.78
CA GLY A 807 -7.33 -16.29 -18.09
C GLY A 807 -6.10 -16.87 -17.38
N MET A 808 -4.90 -16.70 -17.96
CA MET A 808 -3.64 -17.06 -17.30
C MET A 808 -3.31 -16.08 -16.17
N TRP A 809 -3.50 -14.78 -16.40
CA TRP A 809 -3.26 -13.74 -15.41
C TRP A 809 -4.16 -13.90 -14.17
N SER A 810 -5.48 -14.04 -14.36
CA SER A 810 -6.45 -14.19 -13.28
C SER A 810 -6.27 -15.49 -12.47
N LYS A 811 -5.83 -16.58 -13.13
CA LYS A 811 -5.60 -17.89 -12.51
C LYS A 811 -4.31 -17.94 -11.69
N TYR A 812 -3.24 -17.25 -12.11
CA TYR A 812 -1.89 -17.44 -11.54
C TYR A 812 -1.22 -16.19 -10.95
N ASN A 813 -1.54 -14.95 -11.36
CA ASN A 813 -0.78 -13.74 -10.97
C ASN A 813 -0.71 -13.53 -9.44
N PHE A 814 -1.86 -13.46 -8.78
CA PHE A 814 -1.91 -13.30 -7.31
C PHE A 814 -1.45 -14.56 -6.56
N VAL A 815 -1.48 -15.73 -7.20
CA VAL A 815 -0.96 -16.99 -6.62
C VAL A 815 0.57 -17.02 -6.66
N LEU A 816 1.20 -16.42 -7.68
CA LEU A 816 2.65 -16.24 -7.79
C LEU A 816 3.18 -15.33 -6.67
N SER A 817 2.56 -14.16 -6.51
CA SER A 817 2.83 -13.22 -5.39
C SER A 817 2.77 -13.92 -4.03
N ALA A 818 1.68 -14.66 -3.77
CA ALA A 818 1.52 -15.42 -2.53
C ALA A 818 2.59 -16.52 -2.36
N ALA A 819 2.89 -17.28 -3.41
CA ALA A 819 3.86 -18.38 -3.38
C ALA A 819 5.28 -17.87 -3.09
N TRP A 820 5.70 -16.79 -3.75
CA TRP A 820 7.01 -16.19 -3.56
C TRP A 820 7.13 -15.52 -2.18
N SER A 821 6.09 -14.79 -1.73
CA SER A 821 6.05 -14.19 -0.39
C SER A 821 6.14 -15.25 0.73
N CYS A 822 5.53 -16.42 0.55
CA CYS A 822 5.66 -17.54 1.48
C CYS A 822 7.03 -18.20 1.40
N GLY A 823 7.58 -18.38 0.18
CA GLY A 823 8.90 -19.00 -0.05
C GLY A 823 10.03 -18.20 0.58
N ILE A 824 10.02 -16.88 0.39
CA ILE A 824 10.96 -15.93 1.00
C ILE A 824 10.85 -15.99 2.53
N ALA A 825 9.64 -15.90 3.09
CA ALA A 825 9.46 -15.89 4.53
C ALA A 825 9.99 -17.17 5.20
N ILE A 826 9.68 -18.36 4.66
CA ILE A 826 10.15 -19.63 5.23
C ILE A 826 11.65 -19.85 4.97
N SER A 827 12.16 -19.46 3.80
CA SER A 827 13.59 -19.54 3.48
C SER A 827 14.42 -18.63 4.40
N GLY A 828 14.02 -17.37 4.59
CA GLY A 828 14.65 -16.43 5.50
C GLY A 828 14.64 -16.88 6.96
N ILE A 829 13.55 -17.49 7.44
CA ILE A 829 13.49 -18.09 8.78
C ILE A 829 14.51 -19.23 8.92
N ILE A 830 14.62 -20.11 7.92
CA ILE A 830 15.57 -21.24 7.98
C ILE A 830 17.02 -20.75 7.88
N ILE A 831 17.36 -19.89 6.91
CA ILE A 831 18.69 -19.26 6.77
C ILE A 831 19.07 -18.55 8.09
N PHE A 832 18.11 -17.87 8.72
CA PHE A 832 18.37 -17.21 9.99
C PHE A 832 18.78 -18.22 11.08
N PHE A 833 17.93 -19.20 11.39
CA PHE A 833 18.16 -20.11 12.51
C PHE A 833 19.30 -21.11 12.28
N SER A 834 19.62 -21.48 11.03
CA SER A 834 20.66 -22.47 10.73
C SER A 834 22.06 -21.89 10.49
N LEU A 835 22.18 -20.60 10.14
CA LEU A 835 23.46 -19.99 9.72
C LEU A 835 23.72 -18.61 10.36
N GLN A 836 22.79 -17.67 10.24
CA GLN A 836 23.01 -16.30 10.77
C GLN A 836 22.96 -16.23 12.30
N TYR A 837 22.27 -17.17 12.95
CA TYR A 837 22.25 -17.34 14.40
C TYR A 837 23.56 -17.91 14.95
N THR A 838 24.16 -18.87 14.26
CA THR A 838 25.45 -19.50 14.62
C THR A 838 26.67 -18.64 14.26
N ASN A 839 26.48 -17.51 13.57
CA ASN A 839 27.53 -16.70 12.95
C ASN A 839 28.38 -17.50 11.95
N THR A 840 27.76 -18.45 11.26
CA THR A 840 28.37 -19.09 10.10
C THR A 840 28.38 -18.08 8.97
N ASN A 841 29.56 -17.57 8.61
CA ASN A 841 29.74 -16.60 7.53
C ASN A 841 30.34 -17.30 6.31
N PHE A 842 29.86 -16.95 5.11
CA PHE A 842 30.40 -17.43 3.84
C PHE A 842 31.17 -16.28 3.17
N ASP A 843 32.46 -16.14 3.48
CA ASP A 843 33.29 -15.04 3.00
C ASP A 843 33.85 -15.30 1.58
N TRP A 844 33.45 -14.47 0.62
CA TRP A 844 33.99 -14.43 -0.73
C TRP A 844 33.62 -13.13 -1.45
N TRP A 845 34.17 -12.91 -2.65
CA TRP A 845 33.95 -11.71 -3.47
C TRP A 845 32.48 -11.31 -3.61
N GLY A 846 31.57 -12.25 -3.91
CA GLY A 846 30.16 -11.96 -4.15
C GLY A 846 29.39 -11.43 -2.93
N ASN A 847 29.94 -11.58 -1.71
CA ASN A 847 29.35 -11.00 -0.50
C ASN A 847 29.98 -9.62 -0.19
N ASN A 848 31.29 -9.44 -0.45
CA ASN A 848 32.00 -8.19 -0.12
C ASN A 848 31.93 -7.10 -1.22
N VAL A 849 31.69 -7.47 -2.48
CA VAL A 849 31.75 -6.56 -3.65
C VAL A 849 30.79 -5.37 -3.54
N SER A 850 29.62 -5.55 -2.91
CA SER A 850 28.62 -4.49 -2.69
C SER A 850 29.07 -3.40 -1.70
N GLU A 851 30.14 -3.59 -0.94
CA GLU A 851 30.62 -2.62 0.06
C GLU A 851 32.01 -2.06 -0.30
N MET A 852 32.44 -2.19 -1.55
CA MET A 852 33.72 -1.63 -2.00
C MET A 852 33.67 -0.10 -2.18
N GLY A 853 34.72 0.59 -1.74
CA GLY A 853 34.90 2.02 -1.96
C GLY A 853 33.78 2.88 -1.37
N CYS A 854 33.20 3.77 -2.19
CA CYS A 854 32.18 4.72 -1.76
C CYS A 854 30.86 4.05 -1.30
N GLU A 855 30.64 2.76 -1.60
CA GLU A 855 29.45 2.00 -1.16
C GLU A 855 29.62 1.35 0.22
N GLY A 856 30.86 1.20 0.72
CA GLY A 856 31.14 0.79 2.10
C GLY A 856 31.38 1.98 3.04
N SER A 857 32.06 3.03 2.54
CA SER A 857 32.29 4.27 3.28
C SER A 857 31.81 5.47 2.47
N ALA A 858 30.81 6.19 2.97
CA ALA A 858 30.09 7.20 2.21
C ALA A 858 30.96 8.41 1.83
N CYS A 859 31.17 8.61 0.52
CA CYS A 859 31.98 9.70 -0.01
C CYS A 859 31.22 11.06 -0.01
N ALA A 860 31.76 12.07 0.67
CA ALA A 860 31.21 13.43 0.71
C ALA A 860 31.65 14.28 -0.52
N LEU A 861 30.95 15.39 -0.78
CA LEU A 861 31.33 16.36 -1.81
C LEU A 861 32.50 17.24 -1.32
N LYS A 862 32.47 17.58 -0.03
CA LYS A 862 33.46 18.38 0.69
C LYS A 862 33.88 17.64 1.96
N ASN A 863 35.16 17.67 2.27
CA ASN A 863 35.70 17.14 3.53
C ASN A 863 36.04 18.30 4.48
N LEU A 864 36.12 18.02 5.77
CA LEU A 864 36.64 18.93 6.81
C LEU A 864 38.08 18.57 7.17
N GLY A 865 38.89 19.57 7.50
CA GLY A 865 40.15 19.38 8.21
C GLY A 865 39.93 19.04 9.69
N PRO A 866 40.95 18.52 10.41
CA PRO A 866 40.84 18.20 11.83
C PRO A 866 40.46 19.42 12.68
N GLY A 867 39.29 19.36 13.34
CA GLY A 867 38.75 20.46 14.16
C GLY A 867 38.03 21.57 13.39
N GLU A 868 37.93 21.49 12.06
CA GLU A 868 37.11 22.41 11.27
C GLU A 868 35.61 22.11 11.44
N SER A 869 34.77 23.13 11.22
CA SER A 869 33.30 22.98 11.23
C SER A 869 32.66 23.77 10.09
N PHE A 870 31.67 23.19 9.41
CA PHE A 870 30.88 23.92 8.40
C PHE A 870 29.68 24.67 9.01
N GLY A 871 29.30 24.35 10.25
CA GLY A 871 28.23 25.02 11.00
C GLY A 871 28.71 26.24 11.80
N PRO A 872 27.77 27.06 12.31
CA PRO A 872 28.07 28.29 13.05
C PRO A 872 28.81 28.00 14.37
N GLN A 873 29.54 29.00 14.88
CA GLN A 873 30.25 28.91 16.15
C GLN A 873 29.28 28.97 17.35
N PRO A 874 29.69 28.50 18.55
CA PRO A 874 28.84 28.53 19.74
C PRO A 874 28.35 29.94 20.05
N GLY A 875 27.07 30.07 20.42
CA GLY A 875 26.43 31.38 20.65
C GLY A 875 26.11 32.21 19.39
N GLN A 876 26.42 31.74 18.18
CA GLN A 876 25.91 32.35 16.93
C GLN A 876 24.52 31.83 16.53
N PHE A 877 23.93 30.92 17.32
CA PHE A 877 22.63 30.30 17.12
C PHE A 877 21.91 30.09 18.46
N SER A 878 20.58 29.98 18.43
CA SER A 878 19.70 29.83 19.59
C SER A 878 18.49 28.97 19.25
#